data_AF-A0A958PR80-F1
#
_entry.id   AF-A0A958PR80-F1
#
_cell.length_a   1.000
_cell.length_b   1.000
_cell.length_c   1.000
_cell.angle_alpha   90.00
_cell.angle_beta   90.00
_cell.angle_gamma   90.00
#
_symmetry.space_group_name_H-M   'P 1'
#
loop_
_entity.id
_entity.type
_entity.pdbx_description
1 polymer ?
#
loop_
_entity_poly.entity_id
_entity_poly.type
_entity_poly.pdbx_seq_one_letter_code
_entity_poly.pdbx_strand_id
1 'polypeptide(L)'
;MAIFIALIFQVLFVLFAMSINLALVVHDKINLQNAVDLAAYYGAQRQAELLNVIAHQNYQIRQSWKLLAWRYQVISTLGLDRPPDPHPARSGFNLTETPFAPGGNSYKPSVCVTFVNNWEIPNNANDNLCHSPIVNIPALPQVPVIAGFIGINVALASLSQQLRAQYNSNCDTHGARNWWWTMMIFNGFRQDQRNRKEVIFKLAENLSKHDFVDLNGSPVSAGVAKTLRKNLTWGNDNDQDSPFQGLSWFNSMEGVDRKSWLPEIQITPTGYYTDVAPGSGCNAAPKHVSQLPARGTAQALLNNDNTLPGATALIPYSQGTPPAESLEHMSLGVEKNPWFNVYFGVKAQTKPRQLFFPFGEPMVFQARAFAKPFGGRIGPWHQISWNPNDSQSSGPKVDYNLPPRAAGFLDSSLDLFRLPNYGRFPGDVLGLRSRQAMAALDDPGNPLRTLKNIKMHHYEINHLINPMLEDPNLSNDPLSWNWMNNTAAGVRDYELAAISPDLFDATYYSIETNFSENYQGRLNNNKLALGIPANVPIRGDLGAHPPVVPSFNVQLQMGPSYSSLKTPRGFYFIKDRFHLLTGWAPQPGQVQYGFPNQFFGQCAIPDDDLQEKMPGSCASGGGRSGYSVKIISRDALYSDRYKIGGGQTALGALRNPPPADF
;
A
#
# COMPACT_ATOMS: atom_id res chain seq x y z
N MET A 1 -43.44 -12.34 75.36
CA MET A 1 -42.64 -11.23 74.79
C MET A 1 -41.36 -11.70 74.12
N ALA A 2 -40.50 -12.49 74.78
CA ALA A 2 -39.22 -12.97 74.21
C ALA A 2 -39.38 -13.75 72.88
N ILE A 3 -40.36 -14.65 72.77
CA ILE A 3 -40.65 -15.41 71.54
C ILE A 3 -41.08 -14.48 70.39
N PHE A 4 -41.86 -13.44 70.70
CA PHE A 4 -42.36 -12.49 69.70
C PHE A 4 -41.22 -11.60 69.18
N ILE A 5 -40.33 -11.16 70.08
CA ILE A 5 -39.10 -10.43 69.72
C ILE A 5 -38.18 -11.32 68.87
N ALA A 6 -37.99 -12.58 69.24
CA ALA A 6 -37.19 -13.54 68.46
C ALA A 6 -37.75 -13.77 67.05
N LEU A 7 -39.07 -13.90 66.90
CA LEU A 7 -39.71 -14.04 65.59
C LEU A 7 -39.54 -12.80 64.71
N ILE A 8 -39.69 -11.60 65.28
CA ILE A 8 -39.46 -10.35 64.54
C ILE A 8 -38.00 -10.24 64.08
N PHE A 9 -37.05 -10.53 64.97
CA PHE A 9 -35.62 -10.52 64.62
C PHE A 9 -35.30 -11.55 63.54
N GLN A 10 -35.91 -12.73 63.60
CA GLN A 10 -35.71 -13.77 62.59
C GLN A 10 -36.26 -13.34 61.22
N VAL A 11 -37.45 -12.74 61.17
CA VAL A 11 -38.02 -12.22 59.91
C VAL A 11 -37.17 -11.08 59.34
N LEU A 12 -36.75 -10.13 60.18
CA LEU A 12 -35.87 -9.03 59.76
C LEU A 12 -34.52 -9.54 59.25
N PHE A 13 -33.94 -10.55 59.91
CA PHE A 13 -32.69 -11.17 59.48
C PHE A 13 -32.83 -11.86 58.12
N VAL A 14 -33.93 -12.59 57.89
CA VAL A 14 -34.21 -13.22 56.59
C VAL A 14 -34.36 -12.17 55.49
N LEU A 15 -35.07 -11.08 55.73
CA LEU A 15 -35.22 -9.99 54.76
C LEU A 15 -33.87 -9.30 54.46
N PHE A 16 -33.05 -9.07 55.49
CA PHE A 16 -31.72 -8.51 55.34
C PHE A 16 -30.81 -9.43 54.50
N ALA A 17 -30.77 -10.72 54.85
CA ALA A 17 -30.02 -11.73 54.10
C ALA A 17 -30.46 -11.83 52.64
N MET A 18 -31.78 -11.78 52.37
CA MET A 18 -32.34 -11.77 51.02
C MET A 18 -31.88 -10.53 50.24
N SER A 19 -31.92 -9.34 50.84
CA SER A 19 -31.51 -8.09 50.18
C SER A 19 -30.02 -8.09 49.80
N ILE A 20 -29.15 -8.62 50.67
CA ILE A 20 -27.72 -8.75 50.41
C ILE A 20 -27.47 -9.75 49.28
N ASN A 21 -28.12 -10.91 49.30
CA ASN A 21 -27.98 -11.91 48.24
C ASN A 21 -28.41 -11.32 46.88
N LEU A 22 -29.51 -10.55 46.82
CA LEU A 22 -29.94 -9.90 45.58
C LEU A 22 -28.88 -8.90 45.09
N ALA A 23 -28.33 -8.08 45.99
CA ALA A 23 -27.30 -7.11 45.65
C ALA A 23 -26.02 -7.79 45.12
N LEU A 24 -25.57 -8.87 45.77
CA LEU A 24 -24.41 -9.65 45.33
C LEU A 24 -24.65 -10.35 43.99
N VAL A 25 -25.83 -10.93 43.77
CA VAL A 25 -26.21 -11.54 42.47
C VAL A 25 -26.18 -10.51 41.34
N VAL A 26 -26.73 -9.32 41.56
CA VAL A 26 -26.72 -8.24 40.56
C VAL A 26 -25.29 -7.77 40.30
N HIS A 27 -24.51 -7.57 41.36
CA HIS A 27 -23.11 -7.18 41.27
C HIS A 27 -22.29 -8.19 40.46
N ASP A 28 -22.38 -9.49 40.79
CA ASP A 28 -21.63 -10.55 40.12
C ASP A 28 -22.03 -10.70 38.65
N LYS A 29 -23.32 -10.54 38.34
CA LYS A 29 -23.82 -10.54 36.95
C LYS A 29 -23.25 -9.38 36.14
N ILE A 30 -23.27 -8.16 36.69
CA ILE A 30 -22.72 -6.96 36.02
C ILE A 30 -21.20 -7.11 35.86
N ASN A 31 -20.51 -7.57 36.90
CA ASN A 31 -19.07 -7.80 36.84
C ASN A 31 -18.70 -8.80 35.75
N LEU A 32 -19.40 -9.94 35.68
CA LEU A 32 -19.16 -10.95 34.65
C LEU A 32 -19.37 -10.37 33.24
N GLN A 33 -20.47 -9.62 33.03
CA GLN A 33 -20.73 -9.00 31.72
C GLN A 33 -19.63 -8.00 31.34
N ASN A 34 -19.25 -7.10 32.24
CA ASN A 34 -18.19 -6.12 32.00
C ASN A 34 -16.84 -6.79 31.69
N ALA A 35 -16.51 -7.87 32.40
CA ALA A 35 -15.27 -8.61 32.17
C ALA A 35 -15.27 -9.31 30.80
N VAL A 36 -16.41 -9.88 30.38
CA VAL A 36 -16.58 -10.50 29.06
C VAL A 36 -16.55 -9.47 27.94
N ASP A 37 -17.17 -8.30 28.14
CA ASP A 37 -17.11 -7.17 27.20
C ASP A 37 -15.65 -6.72 26.98
N LEU A 38 -14.89 -6.52 28.06
CA LEU A 38 -13.46 -6.15 27.98
C LEU A 38 -12.61 -7.23 27.29
N ALA A 39 -12.90 -8.50 27.53
CA ALA A 39 -12.22 -9.60 26.88
C ALA A 39 -12.51 -9.66 25.38
N ALA A 40 -13.76 -9.41 24.97
CA ALA A 40 -14.14 -9.29 23.55
C ALA A 40 -13.45 -8.07 22.90
N TYR A 41 -13.42 -6.93 23.59
CA TYR A 41 -12.70 -5.74 23.17
C TYR A 41 -11.22 -6.02 22.89
N TYR A 42 -10.55 -6.78 23.77
CA TYR A 42 -9.16 -7.19 23.58
C TYR A 42 -8.97 -8.01 22.29
N GLY A 43 -9.78 -9.04 22.08
CA GLY A 43 -9.70 -9.89 20.88
C GLY A 43 -9.90 -9.09 19.59
N ALA A 44 -10.93 -8.23 19.57
CA ALA A 44 -11.22 -7.35 18.44
C ALA A 44 -10.14 -6.28 18.21
N GLN A 45 -9.47 -5.80 19.27
CA GLN A 45 -8.32 -4.89 19.14
C GLN A 45 -7.15 -5.59 18.44
N ARG A 46 -6.85 -6.85 18.78
CA ARG A 46 -5.78 -7.61 18.11
C ARG A 46 -6.10 -7.90 16.65
N GLN A 47 -7.37 -8.14 16.31
CA GLN A 47 -7.81 -8.17 14.92
C GLN A 47 -7.59 -6.82 14.22
N ALA A 48 -7.90 -5.69 14.87
CA ALA A 48 -7.69 -4.35 14.31
C ALA A 48 -6.22 -4.08 13.98
N GLU A 49 -5.30 -4.47 14.86
CA GLU A 49 -3.85 -4.35 14.65
C GLU A 49 -3.40 -5.05 13.36
N LEU A 50 -3.82 -6.30 13.16
CA LEU A 50 -3.48 -7.07 11.96
C LEU A 50 -4.13 -6.47 10.70
N LEU A 51 -5.38 -6.02 10.79
CA LEU A 51 -6.07 -5.37 9.67
C LEU A 51 -5.42 -4.05 9.26
N ASN A 52 -4.88 -3.28 10.21
CA ASN A 52 -4.15 -2.05 9.91
C ASN A 52 -2.84 -2.34 9.17
N VAL A 53 -2.11 -3.37 9.58
CA VAL A 53 -0.91 -3.81 8.84
C VAL A 53 -1.28 -4.21 7.41
N ILE A 54 -2.37 -4.99 7.25
CA ILE A 54 -2.86 -5.37 5.91
C ILE A 54 -3.24 -4.13 5.08
N ALA A 55 -4.00 -3.20 5.66
CA ALA A 55 -4.42 -1.96 5.00
C ALA A 55 -3.21 -1.11 4.56
N HIS A 56 -2.25 -0.92 5.45
CA HIS A 56 -1.06 -0.13 5.18
C HIS A 56 -0.16 -0.81 4.12
N GLN A 57 0.05 -2.14 4.19
CA GLN A 57 0.79 -2.85 3.15
C GLN A 57 0.09 -2.78 1.79
N ASN A 58 -1.25 -2.78 1.77
CA ASN A 58 -2.02 -2.61 0.54
C ASN A 58 -1.91 -1.18 -0.02
N TYR A 59 -1.87 -0.17 0.85
CA TYR A 59 -1.55 1.22 0.49
C TYR A 59 -0.14 1.33 -0.10
N GLN A 60 0.86 0.66 0.47
CA GLN A 60 2.21 0.67 -0.07
C GLN A 60 2.28 0.03 -1.48
N ILE A 61 1.47 -0.98 -1.79
CA ILE A 61 1.33 -1.50 -3.17
C ILE A 61 0.79 -0.40 -4.11
N ARG A 62 -0.18 0.40 -3.67
CA ARG A 62 -0.67 1.58 -4.42
C ARG A 62 0.44 2.62 -4.61
N GLN A 63 1.26 2.89 -3.61
CA GLN A 63 2.41 3.80 -3.78
C GLN A 63 3.41 3.28 -4.82
N SER A 64 3.70 1.97 -4.83
CA SER A 64 4.56 1.36 -5.84
C SER A 64 3.97 1.44 -7.24
N TRP A 65 2.63 1.35 -7.37
CA TRP A 65 1.94 1.61 -8.63
C TRP A 65 2.06 3.09 -9.06
N LYS A 66 1.91 4.04 -8.12
CA LYS A 66 2.12 5.48 -8.37
C LYS A 66 3.55 5.74 -8.87
N LEU A 67 4.54 5.10 -8.27
CA LEU A 67 5.94 5.18 -8.68
C LEU A 67 6.16 4.67 -10.10
N LEU A 68 5.62 3.49 -10.43
CA LEU A 68 5.67 2.93 -11.79
C LEU A 68 5.03 3.89 -12.80
N ALA A 69 3.83 4.36 -12.51
CA ALA A 69 3.10 5.27 -13.38
C ALA A 69 3.84 6.60 -13.58
N TRP A 70 4.44 7.14 -12.52
CA TRP A 70 5.22 8.37 -12.60
C TRP A 70 6.50 8.19 -13.42
N ARG A 71 7.26 7.12 -13.18
CA ARG A 71 8.45 6.78 -13.97
C ARG A 71 8.10 6.61 -15.46
N TYR A 72 7.00 5.91 -15.75
CA TYR A 72 6.56 5.63 -17.12
C TYR A 72 5.98 6.85 -17.85
N GLN A 73 5.17 7.67 -17.20
CA GLN A 73 4.51 8.81 -17.85
C GLN A 73 5.37 10.07 -17.85
N VAL A 74 6.09 10.34 -16.77
CA VAL A 74 6.82 11.62 -16.56
C VAL A 74 8.29 11.47 -16.90
N ILE A 75 9.06 10.67 -16.16
CA ILE A 75 10.51 10.55 -16.37
C ILE A 75 10.82 10.06 -17.79
N SER A 76 10.09 9.05 -18.25
CA SER A 76 10.31 8.41 -19.54
C SER A 76 9.95 9.25 -20.76
N THR A 77 9.20 10.36 -20.60
CA THR A 77 8.86 11.28 -21.71
C THR A 77 9.45 12.68 -21.52
N LEU A 78 10.21 12.90 -20.45
CA LEU A 78 10.84 14.17 -20.09
C LEU A 78 11.81 14.70 -21.17
N GLY A 79 12.33 13.78 -22.00
CA GLY A 79 13.22 14.11 -23.11
C GLY A 79 12.59 14.97 -24.20
N LEU A 80 11.26 14.97 -24.32
CA LEU A 80 10.53 15.68 -25.37
C LEU A 80 10.64 17.19 -25.19
N ASP A 81 11.41 17.84 -26.07
CA ASP A 81 11.77 19.26 -25.96
C ASP A 81 11.35 20.11 -27.17
N ARG A 82 10.89 19.47 -28.25
CA ARG A 82 10.54 20.17 -29.50
C ARG A 82 9.02 20.25 -29.75
N PRO A 83 8.58 21.28 -30.49
CA PRO A 83 7.22 21.36 -31.03
C PRO A 83 6.82 20.10 -31.84
N PRO A 84 5.51 19.80 -31.98
CA PRO A 84 4.38 20.66 -31.62
C PRO A 84 4.03 20.68 -30.12
N ASP A 85 4.43 19.66 -29.35
CA ASP A 85 4.07 19.54 -27.92
C ASP A 85 5.27 19.07 -27.08
N PRO A 86 6.08 20.01 -26.55
CA PRO A 86 7.13 19.65 -25.59
C PRO A 86 6.52 19.08 -24.31
N HIS A 87 7.34 18.35 -23.55
CA HIS A 87 6.91 17.77 -22.27
C HIS A 87 6.35 18.85 -21.33
N PRO A 88 5.23 18.63 -20.61
CA PRO A 88 4.60 19.65 -19.79
C PRO A 88 5.50 20.21 -18.67
N ALA A 89 6.43 19.40 -18.14
CA ALA A 89 7.46 19.87 -17.21
C ALA A 89 8.26 21.06 -17.76
N ARG A 90 8.52 21.10 -19.07
CA ARG A 90 9.27 22.16 -19.76
C ARG A 90 8.42 23.37 -20.14
N SER A 91 7.10 23.29 -19.99
CA SER A 91 6.15 24.35 -20.37
C SER A 91 6.03 25.44 -19.29
N GLY A 92 5.27 26.52 -19.52
CA GLY A 92 5.04 27.56 -18.49
C GLY A 92 4.18 27.11 -17.30
N PHE A 93 3.90 28.01 -16.35
CA PHE A 93 3.13 27.72 -15.12
C PHE A 93 1.60 27.59 -15.33
N ASN A 94 1.07 28.14 -16.43
CA ASN A 94 -0.37 28.17 -16.72
C ASN A 94 -0.77 27.03 -17.66
N LEU A 95 -0.74 25.80 -17.16
CA LEU A 95 -1.20 24.63 -17.91
C LEU A 95 -2.67 24.34 -17.63
N THR A 96 -3.40 23.93 -18.65
CA THR A 96 -4.78 23.45 -18.53
C THR A 96 -4.82 21.98 -18.16
N GLU A 97 -5.88 21.57 -17.48
CA GLU A 97 -6.15 20.18 -17.12
C GLU A 97 -6.65 19.40 -18.35
N THR A 98 -5.72 19.13 -19.27
CA THR A 98 -5.97 18.47 -20.56
C THR A 98 -4.99 17.31 -20.74
N PRO A 99 -5.34 16.26 -21.50
CA PRO A 99 -4.45 15.16 -21.76
C PRO A 99 -3.19 15.62 -22.52
N PHE A 100 -2.03 15.11 -22.12
CA PHE A 100 -0.78 15.23 -22.87
C PHE A 100 -0.70 14.12 -23.94
N ALA A 101 -0.72 14.52 -25.21
CA ALA A 101 -0.71 13.61 -26.35
C ALA A 101 0.22 14.17 -27.45
N PRO A 102 1.55 14.13 -27.25
CA PRO A 102 2.49 14.67 -28.22
C PRO A 102 2.38 13.93 -29.56
N GLY A 103 2.09 14.67 -30.62
CA GLY A 103 1.82 14.09 -31.95
C GLY A 103 0.36 13.68 -32.21
N GLY A 104 -0.57 14.08 -31.34
CA GLY A 104 -2.03 13.95 -31.55
C GLY A 104 -2.69 12.73 -30.90
N ASN A 105 -3.97 12.50 -31.22
CA ASN A 105 -4.84 11.52 -30.53
C ASN A 105 -4.41 10.04 -30.67
N SER A 106 -3.46 9.72 -31.54
CA SER A 106 -2.90 8.37 -31.71
C SER A 106 -1.61 8.13 -30.92
N TYR A 107 -1.18 9.11 -30.12
CA TYR A 107 0.05 9.00 -29.33
C TYR A 107 -0.03 7.87 -28.31
N LYS A 108 0.97 6.98 -28.38
CA LYS A 108 1.24 5.99 -27.35
C LYS A 108 2.45 6.48 -26.56
N PRO A 109 2.31 6.78 -25.26
CA PRO A 109 3.47 7.14 -24.45
C PRO A 109 4.47 6.00 -24.52
N SER A 110 5.64 6.28 -25.07
CA SER A 110 6.74 5.35 -25.22
C SER A 110 7.94 5.84 -24.42
N VAL A 111 8.60 4.92 -23.74
CA VAL A 111 9.82 5.22 -23.02
C VAL A 111 10.91 5.69 -23.97
N CYS A 112 11.48 6.87 -23.70
CA CYS A 112 12.65 7.38 -24.39
C CYS A 112 13.58 8.12 -23.41
N VAL A 113 14.70 7.48 -23.07
CA VAL A 113 15.55 7.86 -21.91
C VAL A 113 17.01 8.11 -22.30
N THR A 114 17.26 8.64 -23.50
CA THR A 114 18.62 8.93 -23.99
C THR A 114 18.91 10.40 -24.26
N PHE A 115 18.01 11.34 -23.92
CA PHE A 115 18.27 12.76 -24.16
C PHE A 115 19.20 13.35 -23.11
N VAL A 116 20.38 13.82 -23.54
CA VAL A 116 21.47 14.30 -22.67
C VAL A 116 21.04 15.40 -21.68
N ASN A 117 20.10 16.27 -22.06
CA ASN A 117 19.68 17.37 -21.19
C ASN A 117 18.93 16.89 -19.92
N ASN A 118 18.45 15.64 -19.90
CA ASN A 118 17.78 15.04 -18.75
C ASN A 118 18.50 13.80 -18.23
N TRP A 119 19.11 13.03 -19.13
CA TRP A 119 19.72 11.75 -18.83
C TRP A 119 21.23 11.80 -19.03
N GLU A 120 21.98 11.44 -17.99
CA GLU A 120 23.42 11.25 -18.11
C GLU A 120 23.69 9.80 -18.51
N ILE A 121 24.23 9.62 -19.71
CA ILE A 121 24.59 8.31 -20.26
C ILE A 121 26.10 8.14 -20.15
N PRO A 122 26.59 7.03 -19.57
CA PRO A 122 28.02 6.73 -19.57
C PRO A 122 28.59 6.80 -20.99
N ASN A 123 29.68 7.55 -21.16
CA ASN A 123 30.47 7.69 -22.40
C ASN A 123 29.81 8.40 -23.59
N ASN A 124 28.58 8.93 -23.49
CA ASN A 124 27.89 9.60 -24.61
C ASN A 124 27.33 10.97 -24.21
N ALA A 125 28.16 12.02 -24.34
CA ALA A 125 27.84 13.37 -23.88
C ALA A 125 26.86 14.18 -24.75
N ASN A 126 26.30 13.64 -25.86
CA ASN A 126 25.51 14.43 -26.82
C ASN A 126 24.37 13.66 -27.52
N ASP A 127 23.83 12.60 -26.90
CA ASP A 127 22.68 11.88 -27.50
C ASP A 127 21.41 12.77 -27.44
N ASN A 128 20.81 12.97 -28.60
CA ASN A 128 19.59 13.76 -28.78
C ASN A 128 18.43 12.94 -29.35
N LEU A 129 18.51 11.63 -29.47
CA LEU A 129 17.46 10.84 -30.16
C LEU A 129 16.08 10.99 -29.48
N CYS A 130 16.04 11.16 -28.17
CA CYS A 130 14.77 11.34 -27.43
C CYS A 130 14.22 12.77 -27.37
N HIS A 131 14.78 13.73 -28.14
CA HIS A 131 14.32 15.11 -28.09
C HIS A 131 12.95 15.34 -28.78
N SER A 132 12.51 14.39 -29.62
CA SER A 132 11.31 14.44 -30.46
C SER A 132 10.50 13.14 -30.31
N PRO A 133 9.16 13.20 -30.36
CA PRO A 133 8.32 11.99 -30.29
C PRO A 133 8.45 11.11 -31.53
N ILE A 134 8.93 11.67 -32.65
CA ILE A 134 9.20 10.96 -33.91
C ILE A 134 10.69 11.12 -34.22
N VAL A 135 11.40 9.99 -34.28
CA VAL A 135 12.81 9.94 -34.65
C VAL A 135 12.90 9.33 -36.05
N ASN A 136 13.09 10.18 -37.05
CA ASN A 136 13.31 9.75 -38.42
C ASN A 136 14.49 10.56 -38.96
N ILE A 137 15.68 9.98 -38.84
CA ILE A 137 16.92 10.60 -39.28
C ILE A 137 17.56 9.68 -40.33
N PRO A 138 17.72 10.14 -41.59
CA PRO A 138 18.31 9.32 -42.63
C PRO A 138 19.79 9.01 -42.34
N ALA A 139 20.35 8.02 -43.03
CA ALA A 139 21.77 7.72 -42.94
C ALA A 139 22.60 8.92 -43.41
N LEU A 140 23.62 9.29 -42.63
CA LEU A 140 24.50 10.41 -42.98
C LEU A 140 25.30 10.09 -44.28
N PRO A 141 25.26 10.95 -45.32
CA PRO A 141 25.92 10.69 -46.60
C PRO A 141 27.43 10.65 -46.44
N GLN A 142 28.14 9.79 -47.18
CA GLN A 142 29.61 9.77 -47.24
C GLN A 142 30.17 11.00 -47.95
N VAL A 143 31.13 11.70 -47.31
CA VAL A 143 31.85 12.83 -47.95
C VAL A 143 32.93 12.23 -48.84
N PRO A 144 32.84 12.35 -50.17
CA PRO A 144 33.85 11.81 -51.06
C PRO A 144 35.15 12.63 -50.94
N VAL A 145 36.28 11.96 -50.78
CA VAL A 145 37.60 12.62 -50.81
C VAL A 145 37.97 12.83 -52.28
N ILE A 146 37.75 14.05 -52.80
CA ILE A 146 37.99 14.38 -54.21
C ILE A 146 39.50 14.59 -54.49
N ALA A 147 40.30 14.91 -53.47
CA ALA A 147 41.76 15.04 -53.57
C ALA A 147 42.45 14.82 -52.21
N GLY A 148 43.21 13.73 -52.07
CA GLY A 148 43.85 13.29 -50.82
C GLY A 148 45.12 14.06 -50.41
N PHE A 149 45.59 15.01 -51.23
CA PHE A 149 46.78 15.83 -50.96
C PHE A 149 46.47 17.16 -50.26
N ILE A 150 45.19 17.52 -50.09
CA ILE A 150 44.77 18.72 -49.36
C ILE A 150 44.45 18.31 -47.92
N GLY A 151 45.31 18.67 -46.96
CA GLY A 151 45.19 18.25 -45.55
C GLY A 151 43.84 18.58 -44.90
N ILE A 152 43.16 19.64 -45.36
CA ILE A 152 41.81 20.02 -44.91
C ILE A 152 40.75 18.99 -45.34
N ASN A 153 40.84 18.43 -46.54
CA ASN A 153 39.89 17.42 -47.03
C ASN A 153 40.01 16.09 -46.27
N VAL A 154 41.24 15.71 -45.89
CA VAL A 154 41.49 14.50 -45.08
C VAL A 154 40.97 14.69 -43.66
N ALA A 155 41.16 15.88 -43.06
CA ALA A 155 40.64 16.21 -41.73
C ALA A 155 39.10 16.29 -41.68
N LEU A 156 38.46 16.86 -42.72
CA LEU A 156 36.99 16.88 -42.84
C LEU A 156 36.42 15.47 -43.04
N ALA A 157 37.08 14.63 -43.84
CA ALA A 157 36.67 13.25 -44.07
C ALA A 157 36.76 12.41 -42.79
N SER A 158 37.85 12.52 -42.02
CA SER A 158 38.02 11.80 -40.75
C SER A 158 37.04 12.25 -39.68
N LEU A 159 36.81 13.55 -39.53
CA LEU A 159 35.76 14.08 -38.64
C LEU A 159 34.37 13.59 -39.06
N SER A 160 34.07 13.57 -40.37
CA SER A 160 32.79 13.04 -40.86
C SER A 160 32.62 11.55 -40.54
N GLN A 161 33.68 10.75 -40.63
CA GLN A 161 33.65 9.33 -40.29
C GLN A 161 33.43 9.12 -38.78
N GLN A 162 34.09 9.90 -37.93
CA GLN A 162 33.90 9.86 -36.49
C GLN A 162 32.46 10.21 -36.08
N LEU A 163 31.90 11.29 -36.64
CA LEU A 163 30.52 11.68 -36.39
C LEU A 163 29.52 10.63 -36.87
N ARG A 164 29.75 10.00 -38.03
CA ARG A 164 28.91 8.89 -38.50
C ARG A 164 29.00 7.66 -37.60
N ALA A 165 30.20 7.28 -37.17
CA ALA A 165 30.40 6.14 -36.29
C ALA A 165 29.68 6.35 -34.95
N GLN A 166 29.79 7.55 -34.37
CA GLN A 166 29.09 7.91 -33.14
C GLN A 166 27.56 7.91 -33.31
N TYR A 167 27.07 8.50 -34.41
CA TYR A 167 25.65 8.53 -34.73
C TYR A 167 25.06 7.11 -34.91
N ASN A 168 25.72 6.26 -35.71
CA ASN A 168 25.30 4.89 -35.92
C ASN A 168 25.30 4.11 -34.59
N SER A 169 26.36 4.24 -33.79
CA SER A 169 26.46 3.61 -32.47
C SER A 169 25.32 4.01 -31.52
N ASN A 170 24.97 5.30 -31.47
CA ASN A 170 23.88 5.77 -30.64
C ASN A 170 22.54 5.16 -31.07
N CYS A 171 22.25 5.13 -32.37
CA CYS A 171 21.02 4.53 -32.87
C CYS A 171 20.98 3.01 -32.74
N ASP A 172 22.12 2.36 -32.88
CA ASP A 172 22.30 0.93 -32.73
C ASP A 172 22.10 0.43 -31.30
N THR A 173 22.29 1.30 -30.30
CA THR A 173 22.16 0.98 -28.86
C THR A 173 20.93 1.61 -28.20
N HIS A 174 20.27 2.55 -28.88
CA HIS A 174 19.12 3.28 -28.37
C HIS A 174 17.98 2.39 -27.84
N GLY A 175 17.57 1.40 -28.66
CA GLY A 175 16.48 0.49 -28.31
C GLY A 175 16.77 -0.33 -27.04
N ALA A 176 18.03 -0.71 -26.82
CA ALA A 176 18.43 -1.49 -25.64
C ALA A 176 18.26 -0.70 -24.35
N ARG A 177 18.69 0.57 -24.32
CA ARG A 177 18.57 1.44 -23.13
C ARG A 177 17.10 1.70 -22.78
N ASN A 178 16.28 2.01 -23.79
CA ASN A 178 14.86 2.26 -23.60
C ASN A 178 14.11 0.98 -23.15
N TRP A 179 14.42 -0.17 -23.74
CA TRP A 179 13.85 -1.45 -23.32
C TRP A 179 14.26 -1.81 -21.89
N TRP A 180 15.54 -1.69 -21.56
CA TRP A 180 16.07 -1.98 -20.23
C TRP A 180 15.39 -1.14 -19.15
N TRP A 181 15.28 0.19 -19.36
CA TRP A 181 14.58 1.07 -18.43
C TRP A 181 13.13 0.64 -18.22
N THR A 182 12.42 0.36 -19.32
CA THR A 182 11.02 -0.07 -19.28
C THR A 182 10.88 -1.37 -18.48
N MET A 183 11.69 -2.38 -18.77
CA MET A 183 11.63 -3.64 -18.03
C MET A 183 12.04 -3.51 -16.57
N MET A 184 13.01 -2.65 -16.27
CA MET A 184 13.48 -2.40 -14.91
C MET A 184 12.37 -1.81 -14.05
N ILE A 185 11.67 -0.77 -14.51
CA ILE A 185 10.59 -0.16 -13.70
C ILE A 185 9.41 -1.11 -13.48
N PHE A 186 9.06 -1.93 -14.49
CA PHE A 186 8.00 -2.95 -14.37
C PHE A 186 8.40 -4.08 -13.42
N ASN A 187 9.64 -4.56 -13.51
CA ASN A 187 10.15 -5.59 -12.61
C ASN A 187 10.29 -5.05 -11.18
N GLY A 188 10.68 -3.79 -11.00
CA GLY A 188 10.74 -3.16 -9.69
C GLY A 188 9.38 -3.13 -8.98
N PHE A 189 8.32 -2.71 -9.69
CA PHE A 189 6.95 -2.85 -9.19
C PHE A 189 6.60 -4.31 -8.89
N ARG A 190 7.01 -5.22 -9.76
CA ARG A 190 6.73 -6.65 -9.63
C ARG A 190 7.28 -7.27 -8.35
N GLN A 191 8.51 -6.91 -7.99
CA GLN A 191 9.16 -7.45 -6.80
C GLN A 191 8.66 -6.78 -5.51
N ASP A 192 8.38 -5.48 -5.53
CA ASP A 192 7.83 -4.80 -4.34
C ASP A 192 6.44 -5.35 -3.99
N GLN A 193 5.52 -5.42 -4.96
CA GLN A 193 4.19 -5.99 -4.72
C GLN A 193 4.26 -7.45 -4.25
N ARG A 194 5.20 -8.27 -4.75
CA ARG A 194 5.32 -9.69 -4.39
C ARG A 194 5.53 -9.81 -2.88
N ASN A 195 6.51 -9.08 -2.34
CA ASN A 195 6.85 -9.12 -0.92
C ASN A 195 5.69 -8.64 -0.05
N ARG A 196 5.03 -7.54 -0.44
CA ARG A 196 3.90 -6.97 0.32
C ARG A 196 2.67 -7.87 0.28
N LYS A 197 2.36 -8.47 -0.88
CA LYS A 197 1.28 -9.45 -1.03
C LYS A 197 1.49 -10.67 -0.15
N GLU A 198 2.71 -11.18 -0.09
CA GLU A 198 3.02 -12.35 0.74
C GLU A 198 2.78 -12.06 2.22
N VAL A 199 3.19 -10.88 2.72
CA VAL A 199 2.85 -10.43 4.08
C VAL A 199 1.33 -10.33 4.28
N ILE A 200 0.60 -9.68 3.36
CA ILE A 200 -0.87 -9.57 3.43
C ILE A 200 -1.52 -10.96 3.48
N PHE A 201 -1.09 -11.89 2.63
CA PHE A 201 -1.68 -13.22 2.53
C PHE A 201 -1.44 -14.02 3.80
N LYS A 202 -0.23 -13.99 4.37
CA LYS A 202 0.09 -14.70 5.61
C LYS A 202 -0.59 -14.12 6.83
N LEU A 203 -0.73 -12.80 6.92
CA LEU A 203 -1.50 -12.18 8.01
C LEU A 203 -3.00 -12.49 7.90
N ALA A 204 -3.54 -12.53 6.68
CA ALA A 204 -4.93 -12.92 6.45
C ALA A 204 -5.18 -14.40 6.77
N GLU A 205 -4.28 -15.30 6.37
CA GLU A 205 -4.31 -16.72 6.74
C GLU A 205 -4.20 -16.91 8.26
N ASN A 206 -3.36 -16.12 8.93
CA ASN A 206 -3.25 -16.12 10.38
C ASN A 206 -4.56 -15.69 11.05
N LEU A 207 -5.22 -14.63 10.56
CA LEU A 207 -6.54 -14.20 11.03
C LEU A 207 -7.61 -15.28 10.83
N SER A 208 -7.47 -16.19 9.87
CA SER A 208 -8.41 -17.28 9.64
C SER A 208 -8.26 -18.48 10.58
N LYS A 209 -7.29 -18.47 11.48
CA LYS A 209 -7.12 -19.52 12.53
C LYS A 209 -8.12 -19.32 13.66
N HIS A 210 -8.54 -20.40 14.31
CA HIS A 210 -9.39 -20.34 15.52
C HIS A 210 -8.77 -19.44 16.61
N ASP A 211 -7.50 -19.72 16.94
CA ASP A 211 -6.67 -18.91 17.81
C ASP A 211 -5.53 -18.30 17.00
N PHE A 212 -5.77 -17.09 16.50
CA PHE A 212 -4.79 -16.36 15.70
C PHE A 212 -3.68 -15.78 16.58
N VAL A 213 -2.51 -15.60 15.99
CA VAL A 213 -1.34 -15.03 16.68
C VAL A 213 -1.37 -13.52 16.54
N ASP A 214 -1.19 -12.78 17.63
CA ASP A 214 -1.09 -11.32 17.59
C ASP A 214 0.28 -10.85 17.05
N LEU A 215 0.42 -9.55 16.79
CA LEU A 215 1.69 -8.98 16.31
C LEU A 215 2.86 -9.13 17.31
N ASN A 216 2.62 -9.53 18.56
CA ASN A 216 3.65 -9.84 19.55
C ASN A 216 4.06 -11.31 19.54
N GLY A 217 3.55 -12.11 18.60
CA GLY A 217 3.83 -13.54 18.52
C GLY A 217 3.08 -14.39 19.55
N SER A 218 2.11 -13.82 20.27
CA SER A 218 1.35 -14.54 21.29
C SER A 218 -0.03 -14.97 20.79
N PRO A 219 -0.54 -16.14 21.19
CA PRO A 219 -1.92 -16.52 20.93
C PRO A 219 -2.88 -15.54 21.58
N VAL A 220 -3.95 -15.17 20.87
CA VAL A 220 -4.91 -14.16 21.35
C VAL A 220 -5.74 -14.71 22.49
N SER A 221 -6.04 -16.00 22.49
CA SER A 221 -6.74 -16.70 23.58
C SER A 221 -6.11 -16.45 24.96
N ALA A 222 -4.78 -16.46 25.06
CA ALA A 222 -4.06 -16.20 26.30
C ALA A 222 -4.30 -14.77 26.80
N GLY A 223 -4.31 -13.79 25.88
CA GLY A 223 -4.62 -12.40 26.22
C GLY A 223 -6.08 -12.18 26.59
N VAL A 224 -7.02 -12.87 25.94
CA VAL A 224 -8.46 -12.85 26.25
C VAL A 224 -8.70 -13.43 27.65
N ALA A 225 -8.13 -14.60 27.95
CA ALA A 225 -8.25 -15.24 29.26
C ALA A 225 -7.67 -14.36 30.38
N LYS A 226 -6.49 -13.77 30.15
CA LYS A 226 -5.85 -12.85 31.09
C LYS A 226 -6.69 -11.59 31.31
N THR A 227 -7.27 -11.04 30.25
CA THR A 227 -8.12 -9.84 30.33
C THR A 227 -9.40 -10.13 31.09
N LEU A 228 -10.07 -11.25 30.81
CA LEU A 228 -11.28 -11.66 31.54
C LEU A 228 -11.01 -11.75 33.04
N ARG A 229 -10.05 -12.59 33.45
CA ARG A 229 -9.76 -12.85 34.87
C ARG A 229 -9.39 -11.62 35.66
N LYS A 230 -8.54 -10.75 35.10
CA LYS A 230 -8.11 -9.53 35.78
C LYS A 230 -9.27 -8.57 36.08
N ASN A 231 -10.41 -8.74 35.42
CA ASN A 231 -11.60 -7.92 35.61
C ASN A 231 -12.73 -8.67 36.33
N LEU A 232 -12.54 -9.94 36.71
CA LEU A 232 -13.48 -10.67 37.55
C LEU A 232 -13.27 -10.32 39.02
N THR A 233 -14.38 -10.18 39.74
CA THR A 233 -14.36 -10.08 41.20
C THR A 233 -14.12 -11.45 41.82
N TRP A 234 -13.69 -11.46 43.08
CA TRP A 234 -13.46 -12.70 43.84
C TRP A 234 -14.69 -13.62 43.84
N GLY A 235 -15.91 -13.08 43.93
CA GLY A 235 -17.13 -13.88 43.88
C GLY A 235 -17.30 -14.68 42.58
N ASN A 236 -16.81 -14.16 41.46
CA ASN A 236 -16.88 -14.80 40.15
C ASN A 236 -15.66 -15.67 39.82
N ASP A 237 -14.52 -15.44 40.47
CA ASP A 237 -13.27 -16.18 40.29
C ASP A 237 -12.67 -16.54 41.65
N ASN A 238 -13.21 -17.62 42.24
CA ASN A 238 -12.86 -18.06 43.60
C ASN A 238 -11.47 -18.72 43.68
N ASP A 239 -10.84 -19.00 42.54
CA ASP A 239 -9.53 -19.67 42.45
C ASP A 239 -8.71 -19.07 41.30
N GLN A 240 -7.99 -17.99 41.61
CA GLN A 240 -7.17 -17.27 40.63
C GLN A 240 -5.97 -18.11 40.12
N ASP A 241 -5.60 -19.17 40.83
CA ASP A 241 -4.42 -20.00 40.56
C ASP A 241 -4.72 -21.16 39.59
N SER A 242 -5.99 -21.56 39.41
CA SER A 242 -6.38 -22.62 38.45
C SER A 242 -6.90 -22.08 37.11
N PRO A 243 -6.88 -22.85 36.00
CA PRO A 243 -7.47 -22.49 34.70
C PRO A 243 -8.99 -22.22 34.77
N PHE A 244 -9.50 -21.25 33.99
CA PHE A 244 -10.84 -20.71 34.18
C PHE A 244 -11.78 -21.62 33.41
N GLN A 245 -12.54 -22.41 34.16
CA GLN A 245 -13.41 -23.44 33.61
C GLN A 245 -14.74 -22.78 33.22
N GLY A 246 -14.87 -22.40 31.95
CA GLY A 246 -16.09 -21.76 31.44
C GLY A 246 -15.85 -20.67 30.40
N LEU A 247 -14.62 -20.42 29.97
CA LEU A 247 -14.29 -19.50 28.90
C LEU A 247 -14.35 -20.19 27.54
N SER A 248 -15.07 -19.57 26.61
CA SER A 248 -15.06 -19.89 25.19
C SER A 248 -15.00 -18.60 24.39
N TRP A 249 -14.35 -18.63 23.24
CA TRP A 249 -14.27 -17.48 22.34
C TRP A 249 -14.57 -17.90 20.91
N PHE A 250 -14.79 -16.90 20.08
CA PHE A 250 -15.15 -17.06 18.69
C PHE A 250 -14.42 -16.03 17.84
N ASN A 251 -13.72 -16.49 16.80
CA ASN A 251 -13.13 -15.62 15.79
C ASN A 251 -13.98 -15.69 14.52
N SER A 252 -14.55 -14.57 14.08
CA SER A 252 -15.43 -14.55 12.90
C SER A 252 -14.76 -14.97 11.59
N MET A 253 -13.43 -14.96 11.55
CA MET A 253 -12.65 -15.34 10.38
C MET A 253 -12.20 -16.79 10.40
N GLU A 254 -12.49 -17.53 11.48
CA GLU A 254 -12.14 -18.94 11.60
C GLU A 254 -12.63 -19.75 10.41
N GLY A 255 -11.70 -20.43 9.72
CA GLY A 255 -12.00 -21.27 8.56
C GLY A 255 -12.40 -20.50 7.28
N VAL A 256 -12.45 -19.17 7.30
CA VAL A 256 -12.75 -18.36 6.13
C VAL A 256 -11.52 -18.31 5.22
N ASP A 257 -11.64 -18.81 3.99
CA ASP A 257 -10.57 -18.73 3.01
C ASP A 257 -10.25 -17.27 2.64
N ARG A 258 -8.95 -16.94 2.61
CA ARG A 258 -8.46 -15.60 2.28
C ARG A 258 -9.04 -15.09 0.97
N LYS A 259 -9.11 -15.92 -0.08
CA LYS A 259 -9.58 -15.48 -1.41
C LYS A 259 -11.06 -15.05 -1.39
N SER A 260 -11.84 -15.50 -0.40
CA SER A 260 -13.26 -15.15 -0.28
C SER A 260 -13.48 -13.73 0.27
N TRP A 261 -12.59 -13.26 1.15
CA TRP A 261 -12.76 -11.97 1.83
C TRP A 261 -11.70 -10.91 1.47
N LEU A 262 -10.54 -11.32 0.99
CA LEU A 262 -9.48 -10.50 0.40
C LEU A 262 -9.04 -11.05 -0.96
N PRO A 263 -9.90 -11.04 -1.98
CA PRO A 263 -9.48 -11.35 -3.34
C PRO A 263 -8.44 -10.35 -3.84
N GLU A 264 -7.52 -10.87 -4.66
CA GLU A 264 -6.46 -10.09 -5.29
C GLU A 264 -7.00 -9.37 -6.53
N ILE A 265 -6.61 -8.10 -6.72
CA ILE A 265 -6.90 -7.34 -7.94
C ILE A 265 -5.78 -7.59 -8.94
N GLN A 266 -5.81 -8.77 -9.58
CA GLN A 266 -4.83 -9.17 -10.58
C GLN A 266 -4.95 -8.32 -11.85
N ILE A 267 -3.82 -7.85 -12.36
CA ILE A 267 -3.72 -6.97 -13.54
C ILE A 267 -2.58 -7.41 -14.44
N THR A 268 -2.66 -7.06 -15.71
CA THR A 268 -1.58 -7.31 -16.66
C THR A 268 -1.19 -6.01 -17.36
N PRO A 269 -0.50 -5.09 -16.65
CA PRO A 269 -0.10 -3.81 -17.24
C PRO A 269 0.93 -4.05 -18.34
N THR A 270 1.00 -3.12 -19.29
CA THR A 270 1.97 -3.14 -20.39
C THR A 270 2.61 -1.79 -20.60
N GLY A 271 3.69 -1.75 -21.39
CA GLY A 271 4.41 -0.54 -21.75
C GLY A 271 4.94 -0.59 -23.18
N TYR A 272 5.22 0.60 -23.70
CA TYR A 272 5.90 0.81 -24.97
C TYR A 272 7.24 1.49 -24.72
N TYR A 273 8.22 1.17 -25.53
CA TYR A 273 9.52 1.82 -25.55
C TYR A 273 9.88 2.22 -26.97
N THR A 274 10.74 3.21 -27.13
CA THR A 274 11.17 3.69 -28.44
C THR A 274 12.29 2.79 -28.96
N ASP A 275 12.01 2.01 -30.02
CA ASP A 275 12.99 1.10 -30.65
C ASP A 275 13.34 1.60 -32.05
N VAL A 276 14.56 1.30 -32.51
CA VAL A 276 15.04 1.68 -33.84
C VAL A 276 14.92 0.50 -34.80
N ALA A 277 14.24 0.71 -35.92
CA ALA A 277 14.06 -0.32 -36.94
C ALA A 277 15.40 -0.84 -37.51
N PRO A 278 15.45 -2.10 -37.99
CA PRO A 278 16.58 -2.60 -38.75
C PRO A 278 16.77 -1.78 -40.02
N GLY A 279 18.02 -1.43 -40.36
CA GLY A 279 18.34 -0.68 -41.58
C GLY A 279 19.32 0.47 -41.35
N SER A 280 19.58 1.24 -42.41
CA SER A 280 20.44 2.42 -42.35
C SER A 280 19.67 3.64 -41.83
N GLY A 281 20.35 4.53 -41.10
CA GLY A 281 19.72 5.67 -40.44
C GLY A 281 19.06 5.30 -39.10
N CYS A 282 18.26 6.20 -38.56
CA CYS A 282 17.63 6.09 -37.24
C CYS A 282 16.14 6.37 -37.37
N ASN A 283 15.40 5.31 -37.66
CA ASN A 283 13.95 5.30 -37.77
C ASN A 283 13.40 4.63 -36.52
N ALA A 284 13.01 5.42 -35.53
CA ALA A 284 12.47 4.89 -34.27
C ALA A 284 10.95 4.94 -34.23
N ALA A 285 10.36 3.90 -33.64
CA ALA A 285 8.93 3.78 -33.45
C ALA A 285 8.63 3.14 -32.08
N PRO A 286 7.46 3.41 -31.48
CA PRO A 286 7.01 2.70 -30.29
C PRO A 286 6.90 1.21 -30.55
N LYS A 287 7.57 0.43 -29.71
CA LYS A 287 7.56 -1.04 -29.71
C LYS A 287 7.08 -1.54 -28.37
N HIS A 288 6.30 -2.62 -28.39
CA HIS A 288 5.75 -3.21 -27.18
C HIS A 288 6.86 -3.86 -26.35
N VAL A 289 6.83 -3.69 -25.03
CA VAL A 289 7.91 -4.14 -24.12
C VAL A 289 8.18 -5.65 -24.17
N SER A 290 7.19 -6.46 -24.53
CA SER A 290 7.36 -7.92 -24.71
C SER A 290 8.24 -8.30 -25.91
N GLN A 291 8.55 -7.36 -26.80
CA GLN A 291 9.40 -7.59 -27.95
C GLN A 291 10.79 -7.00 -27.70
N LEU A 292 11.83 -7.83 -27.82
CA LEU A 292 13.22 -7.38 -27.71
C LEU A 292 13.59 -6.37 -28.82
N PRO A 293 14.60 -5.51 -28.61
CA PRO A 293 15.05 -4.53 -29.61
C PRO A 293 15.35 -5.16 -30.98
N ALA A 294 15.07 -4.44 -32.06
CA ALA A 294 15.14 -5.00 -33.41
C ALA A 294 16.58 -5.16 -33.94
N ARG A 295 17.52 -4.32 -33.49
CA ARG A 295 18.92 -4.34 -33.94
C ARG A 295 19.74 -5.36 -33.17
N GLY A 296 20.61 -6.10 -33.87
CA GLY A 296 21.48 -7.11 -33.26
C GLY A 296 22.47 -6.52 -32.24
N THR A 297 22.98 -5.32 -32.49
CA THR A 297 23.82 -4.55 -31.55
C THR A 297 23.09 -4.21 -30.25
N ALA A 298 21.82 -3.83 -30.32
CA ALA A 298 20.99 -3.57 -29.15
C ALA A 298 20.77 -4.85 -28.34
N GLN A 299 20.49 -5.97 -29.01
CA GLN A 299 20.37 -7.28 -28.34
C GLN A 299 21.69 -7.72 -27.70
N ALA A 300 22.83 -7.50 -28.37
CA ALA A 300 24.14 -7.79 -27.80
C ALA A 300 24.43 -6.95 -26.53
N LEU A 301 23.98 -5.68 -26.50
CA LEU A 301 24.09 -4.83 -25.32
C LEU A 301 23.25 -5.33 -24.15
N LEU A 302 22.04 -5.86 -24.41
CA LEU A 302 21.20 -6.46 -23.36
C LEU A 302 21.81 -7.71 -22.73
N ASN A 303 22.67 -8.42 -23.46
CA ASN A 303 23.39 -9.59 -22.96
C ASN A 303 24.72 -9.20 -22.26
N ASN A 304 25.03 -7.90 -22.16
CA ASN A 304 26.25 -7.39 -21.54
C ASN A 304 25.94 -6.65 -20.24
N ASP A 305 25.90 -7.41 -19.15
CA ASP A 305 25.59 -6.90 -17.81
C ASP A 305 26.62 -5.86 -17.30
N ASN A 306 27.82 -5.76 -17.88
CA ASN A 306 28.78 -4.69 -17.52
C ASN A 306 28.34 -3.31 -18.02
N THR A 307 27.48 -3.27 -19.03
CA THR A 307 27.03 -2.02 -19.68
C THR A 307 25.60 -1.66 -19.34
N LEU A 308 24.74 -2.66 -19.13
CA LEU A 308 23.38 -2.51 -18.63
C LEU A 308 23.17 -3.54 -17.52
N PRO A 309 23.49 -3.20 -16.26
CA PRO A 309 23.42 -4.14 -15.15
C PRO A 309 22.06 -4.83 -15.03
N GLY A 310 22.11 -6.18 -14.98
CA GLY A 310 20.95 -7.05 -14.80
C GLY A 310 19.99 -7.11 -15.99
N ALA A 311 20.35 -6.55 -17.14
CA ALA A 311 19.54 -6.59 -18.36
C ALA A 311 19.21 -8.03 -18.78
N THR A 312 20.18 -8.94 -18.68
CA THR A 312 20.02 -10.35 -19.06
C THR A 312 18.91 -11.04 -18.23
N ALA A 313 18.86 -10.75 -16.93
CA ALA A 313 17.87 -11.30 -16.01
C ALA A 313 16.45 -10.74 -16.23
N LEU A 314 16.31 -9.61 -16.95
CA LEU A 314 15.02 -9.03 -17.29
C LEU A 314 14.39 -9.68 -18.54
N ILE A 315 15.19 -10.30 -19.41
CA ILE A 315 14.72 -10.89 -20.68
C ILE A 315 13.60 -11.92 -20.46
N PRO A 316 13.67 -12.87 -19.51
CA PRO A 316 12.59 -13.84 -19.28
C PRO A 316 11.24 -13.18 -18.97
N TYR A 317 11.24 -12.04 -18.27
CA TYR A 317 10.00 -11.34 -17.91
C TYR A 317 9.32 -10.64 -19.09
N SER A 318 10.00 -10.52 -20.23
CA SER A 318 9.39 -10.03 -21.48
C SER A 318 8.57 -11.08 -22.22
N GLN A 319 8.80 -12.37 -21.94
CA GLN A 319 8.24 -13.51 -22.70
C GLN A 319 6.82 -13.92 -22.26
N GLY A 320 6.24 -13.26 -21.26
CA GLY A 320 4.88 -13.55 -20.83
C GLY A 320 4.53 -13.01 -19.45
N THR A 321 3.25 -13.05 -19.13
CA THR A 321 2.76 -12.75 -17.78
C THR A 321 2.88 -14.01 -16.94
N PRO A 322 3.39 -13.94 -15.70
CA PRO A 322 3.40 -15.08 -14.79
C PRO A 322 1.98 -15.68 -14.63
N PRO A 323 1.86 -16.99 -14.34
CA PRO A 323 0.57 -17.60 -14.05
C PRO A 323 -0.19 -16.85 -12.96
N ALA A 324 -1.52 -16.83 -13.05
CA ALA A 324 -2.38 -16.11 -12.09
C ALA A 324 -2.16 -16.55 -10.63
N GLU A 325 -1.71 -17.78 -10.38
CA GLU A 325 -1.43 -18.26 -9.02
C GLU A 325 -0.06 -17.84 -8.47
N SER A 326 0.82 -17.31 -9.32
CA SER A 326 2.14 -16.87 -8.91
C SER A 326 2.08 -15.57 -8.12
N LEU A 327 2.83 -15.48 -7.01
CA LEU A 327 3.02 -14.23 -6.28
C LEU A 327 3.67 -13.13 -7.15
N GLU A 328 4.33 -13.50 -8.24
CA GLU A 328 4.92 -12.57 -9.21
C GLU A 328 3.92 -12.01 -10.23
N HIS A 329 2.69 -12.54 -10.28
CA HIS A 329 1.64 -11.95 -11.11
C HIS A 329 1.34 -10.52 -10.62
N MET A 330 1.18 -9.58 -11.55
CA MET A 330 0.99 -8.18 -11.20
C MET A 330 -0.39 -7.89 -10.61
N SER A 331 -0.43 -7.02 -9.61
CA SER A 331 -1.63 -6.78 -8.83
C SER A 331 -1.65 -5.38 -8.25
N LEU A 332 -2.85 -4.81 -8.16
CA LEU A 332 -3.09 -3.54 -7.46
C LEU A 332 -3.34 -3.74 -5.97
N GLY A 333 -3.08 -4.95 -5.47
CA GLY A 333 -3.27 -5.35 -4.08
C GLY A 333 -4.50 -6.22 -3.88
N VAL A 334 -5.16 -6.05 -2.74
CA VAL A 334 -6.39 -6.77 -2.36
C VAL A 334 -7.54 -5.79 -2.14
N GLU A 335 -8.75 -6.28 -2.31
CA GLU A 335 -9.97 -5.56 -1.92
C GLU A 335 -10.72 -6.33 -0.85
N LYS A 336 -11.35 -5.62 0.09
CA LYS A 336 -12.10 -6.27 1.17
C LYS A 336 -13.54 -6.52 0.77
N ASN A 337 -13.95 -7.80 0.78
CA ASN A 337 -15.35 -8.16 0.63
C ASN A 337 -16.14 -7.66 1.86
N PRO A 338 -17.13 -6.77 1.68
CA PRO A 338 -17.88 -6.21 2.80
C PRO A 338 -18.76 -7.23 3.52
N TRP A 339 -19.14 -8.32 2.85
CA TRP A 339 -20.04 -9.34 3.41
C TRP A 339 -19.37 -10.28 4.41
N PHE A 340 -18.04 -10.24 4.50
CA PHE A 340 -17.26 -10.88 5.55
C PHE A 340 -16.84 -9.84 6.59
N ASN A 341 -17.53 -9.85 7.73
CA ASN A 341 -17.21 -8.94 8.83
C ASN A 341 -16.17 -9.57 9.75
N VAL A 342 -15.15 -8.80 10.10
CA VAL A 342 -14.20 -9.18 11.16
C VAL A 342 -14.79 -8.75 12.50
N TYR A 343 -14.89 -9.68 13.44
CA TYR A 343 -15.31 -9.45 14.83
C TYR A 343 -14.87 -10.63 15.71
N PHE A 344 -14.92 -10.43 17.02
CA PHE A 344 -14.51 -11.40 18.02
C PHE A 344 -15.61 -11.56 19.08
N GLY A 345 -15.93 -12.81 19.42
CA GLY A 345 -16.92 -13.17 20.43
C GLY A 345 -16.26 -13.77 21.65
N VAL A 346 -16.76 -13.46 22.84
CA VAL A 346 -16.37 -14.10 24.10
C VAL A 346 -17.62 -14.53 24.84
N LYS A 347 -17.58 -15.74 25.40
CA LYS A 347 -18.61 -16.31 26.25
C LYS A 347 -17.93 -16.88 27.49
N ALA A 348 -18.36 -16.42 28.66
CA ALA A 348 -17.85 -16.91 29.94
C ALA A 348 -19.00 -17.37 30.84
N GLN A 349 -18.71 -18.36 31.68
CA GLN A 349 -19.64 -18.91 32.65
C GLN A 349 -19.01 -18.91 34.04
N THR A 350 -19.73 -18.42 35.05
CA THR A 350 -19.30 -18.44 36.46
C THR A 350 -20.37 -19.07 37.35
N LYS A 351 -19.96 -19.52 38.53
CA LYS A 351 -20.82 -20.12 39.55
C LYS A 351 -20.57 -19.49 40.92
N PRO A 352 -20.88 -18.19 41.11
CA PRO A 352 -20.63 -17.51 42.38
C PRO A 352 -21.46 -18.13 43.51
N ARG A 353 -20.84 -18.27 44.70
CA ARG A 353 -21.52 -18.72 45.92
C ARG A 353 -21.98 -17.52 46.72
N GLN A 354 -23.28 -17.46 47.01
CA GLN A 354 -23.89 -16.36 47.76
C GLN A 354 -23.80 -16.62 49.26
N LEU A 355 -23.41 -15.60 50.03
CA LEU A 355 -23.08 -15.71 51.45
C LEU A 355 -24.23 -16.27 52.31
N PHE A 356 -25.47 -15.87 52.02
CA PHE A 356 -26.65 -16.30 52.76
C PHE A 356 -27.54 -17.28 51.98
N PHE A 357 -26.99 -17.93 50.96
CA PHE A 357 -27.66 -19.03 50.24
C PHE A 357 -26.78 -20.30 50.18
N PRO A 358 -26.30 -20.84 51.32
CA PRO A 358 -25.33 -21.93 51.33
C PRO A 358 -25.92 -23.32 51.02
N PHE A 359 -27.24 -23.47 50.99
CA PHE A 359 -27.94 -24.76 50.87
C PHE A 359 -28.57 -25.03 49.49
N GLY A 360 -28.34 -24.15 48.50
CA GLY A 360 -28.80 -24.32 47.12
C GLY A 360 -27.65 -24.61 46.16
N GLU A 361 -27.98 -25.20 45.00
CA GLU A 361 -27.05 -25.31 43.88
C GLU A 361 -26.54 -23.91 43.49
N PRO A 362 -25.24 -23.74 43.20
CA PRO A 362 -24.69 -22.46 42.76
C PRO A 362 -25.43 -21.93 41.53
N MET A 363 -25.81 -20.65 41.55
CA MET A 363 -26.40 -20.02 40.37
C MET A 363 -25.37 -19.95 39.26
N VAL A 364 -25.76 -20.40 38.08
CA VAL A 364 -24.90 -20.40 36.90
C VAL A 364 -25.15 -19.11 36.13
N PHE A 365 -24.16 -18.22 36.09
CA PHE A 365 -24.20 -17.03 35.25
C PHE A 365 -23.45 -17.28 33.95
N GLN A 366 -24.02 -16.79 32.86
CA GLN A 366 -23.41 -16.83 31.55
C GLN A 366 -23.50 -15.45 30.92
N ALA A 367 -22.36 -14.93 30.50
CA ALA A 367 -22.27 -13.68 29.73
C ALA A 367 -21.70 -13.95 28.35
N ARG A 368 -22.12 -13.14 27.39
CA ARG A 368 -21.70 -13.19 25.98
C ARG A 368 -21.47 -11.76 25.52
N ALA A 369 -20.39 -11.54 24.77
CA ALA A 369 -20.12 -10.26 24.15
C ALA A 369 -19.52 -10.46 22.76
N PHE A 370 -19.83 -9.54 21.87
CA PHE A 370 -19.21 -9.44 20.55
C PHE A 370 -18.64 -8.05 20.37
N ALA A 371 -17.40 -7.98 19.92
CA ALA A 371 -16.73 -6.75 19.60
C ALA A 371 -16.23 -6.79 18.16
N LYS A 372 -16.40 -5.68 17.44
CA LYS A 372 -15.98 -5.52 16.06
C LYS A 372 -14.94 -4.39 15.97
N PRO A 373 -13.77 -4.60 15.34
CA PRO A 373 -12.89 -3.50 14.99
C PRO A 373 -13.63 -2.51 14.09
N PHE A 374 -13.46 -1.20 14.30
CA PHE A 374 -13.83 -0.22 13.28
C PHE A 374 -12.94 -0.50 12.08
N GLY A 375 -13.56 -1.02 11.01
CA GLY A 375 -12.81 -1.71 9.98
C GLY A 375 -12.03 -0.72 9.14
N GLY A 376 -10.71 -0.63 9.33
CA GLY A 376 -9.84 0.16 8.46
C GLY A 376 -10.13 -0.08 6.97
N ARG A 377 -10.03 0.98 6.17
CA ARG A 377 -10.19 0.89 4.72
C ARG A 377 -8.94 0.18 4.18
N ILE A 378 -9.07 -1.09 3.78
CA ILE A 378 -7.93 -1.86 3.26
C ILE A 378 -7.54 -1.40 1.86
N GLY A 379 -8.45 -0.75 1.14
CA GLY A 379 -8.23 -0.18 -0.19
C GLY A 379 -9.58 0.05 -0.85
N PRO A 380 -9.62 0.73 -2.00
CA PRO A 380 -10.84 0.79 -2.79
C PRO A 380 -11.15 -0.62 -3.29
N TRP A 381 -12.44 -0.89 -3.48
CA TRP A 381 -12.83 -1.93 -4.41
C TRP A 381 -12.37 -1.54 -5.81
N HIS A 382 -12.09 -2.53 -6.67
CA HIS A 382 -11.78 -2.19 -8.06
C HIS A 382 -12.98 -1.55 -8.76
N GLN A 383 -14.19 -2.00 -8.41
CA GLN A 383 -15.46 -1.52 -8.94
C GLN A 383 -16.42 -1.09 -7.82
N ILE A 384 -17.38 -0.23 -8.14
CA ILE A 384 -18.16 0.54 -7.14
C ILE A 384 -19.17 -0.27 -6.31
N SER A 385 -19.44 -1.53 -6.66
CA SER A 385 -20.46 -2.35 -6.00
C SER A 385 -20.00 -3.78 -5.70
N TRP A 386 -20.67 -4.45 -4.76
CA TRP A 386 -20.38 -5.85 -4.40
C TRP A 386 -21.65 -6.59 -3.95
N ASN A 387 -22.17 -7.51 -4.76
CA ASN A 387 -23.37 -8.27 -4.36
C ASN A 387 -23.01 -9.40 -3.37
N PRO A 388 -23.94 -9.82 -2.47
CA PRO A 388 -23.65 -10.79 -1.40
C PRO A 388 -22.92 -12.06 -1.83
N ASN A 389 -23.22 -12.57 -3.03
CA ASN A 389 -22.68 -13.83 -3.53
C ASN A 389 -21.46 -13.66 -4.45
N ASP A 390 -21.10 -12.42 -4.81
CA ASP A 390 -19.98 -12.15 -5.69
C ASP A 390 -18.65 -12.41 -4.97
N SER A 391 -17.69 -12.97 -5.70
CA SER A 391 -16.32 -13.20 -5.23
C SER A 391 -15.43 -11.97 -5.35
N GLN A 392 -15.86 -10.94 -6.07
CA GLN A 392 -15.13 -9.70 -6.32
C GLN A 392 -16.12 -8.55 -6.56
N SER A 393 -15.63 -7.31 -6.49
CA SER A 393 -16.45 -6.13 -6.82
C SER A 393 -16.98 -6.19 -8.26
N SER A 394 -18.14 -5.61 -8.53
CA SER A 394 -18.79 -5.47 -9.84
C SER A 394 -19.16 -4.01 -10.17
N GLY A 395 -19.39 -3.71 -11.46
CA GLY A 395 -19.82 -2.39 -11.96
C GLY A 395 -18.71 -1.51 -12.56
N PRO A 396 -18.92 -0.19 -12.69
CA PRO A 396 -17.89 0.76 -13.10
C PRO A 396 -16.66 0.73 -12.19
N LYS A 397 -15.46 1.00 -12.74
CA LYS A 397 -14.23 1.11 -11.97
C LYS A 397 -14.28 2.29 -10.99
N VAL A 398 -13.77 2.10 -9.78
CA VAL A 398 -13.62 3.20 -8.79
C VAL A 398 -12.58 4.22 -9.26
N ASP A 399 -11.49 3.74 -9.86
CA ASP A 399 -10.48 4.55 -10.52
C ASP A 399 -10.43 4.17 -12.01
N TYR A 400 -10.90 5.08 -12.85
CA TYR A 400 -10.99 4.86 -14.30
C TYR A 400 -9.63 4.68 -14.96
N ASN A 401 -8.55 5.18 -14.35
CA ASN A 401 -7.20 5.15 -14.90
C ASN A 401 -6.47 3.85 -14.62
N LEU A 402 -6.98 3.00 -13.72
CA LEU A 402 -6.37 1.71 -13.42
C LEU A 402 -6.58 0.71 -14.57
N PRO A 403 -5.63 -0.21 -14.79
CA PRO A 403 -5.80 -1.29 -15.76
C PRO A 403 -6.98 -2.20 -15.37
N PRO A 404 -7.64 -2.83 -16.36
CA PRO A 404 -8.67 -3.82 -16.09
C PRO A 404 -8.08 -5.05 -15.38
N ARG A 405 -8.95 -5.80 -14.69
CA ARG A 405 -8.56 -7.09 -14.11
C ARG A 405 -8.10 -8.07 -15.17
N ALA A 406 -7.18 -8.97 -14.82
CA ALA A 406 -6.62 -9.99 -15.70
C ALA A 406 -7.58 -11.16 -16.03
N ALA A 407 -8.90 -10.96 -15.98
CA ALA A 407 -9.90 -12.01 -16.22
C ALA A 407 -10.46 -11.99 -17.66
N GLY A 408 -10.37 -13.10 -18.39
CA GLY A 408 -10.97 -13.29 -19.71
C GLY A 408 -9.99 -13.15 -20.89
N PHE A 409 -10.53 -13.07 -22.12
CA PHE A 409 -9.75 -12.73 -23.31
C PHE A 409 -9.08 -11.38 -23.05
N LEU A 410 -7.76 -11.43 -22.86
CA LEU A 410 -6.91 -10.28 -22.72
C LEU A 410 -7.30 -9.26 -23.80
N ASP A 411 -7.94 -8.16 -23.39
CA ASP A 411 -8.11 -7.00 -24.25
C ASP A 411 -6.75 -6.71 -24.88
N SER A 412 -6.79 -6.57 -26.22
CA SER A 412 -5.65 -6.46 -27.12
C SER A 412 -4.41 -5.82 -26.48
N SER A 413 -3.20 -6.28 -26.80
CA SER A 413 -1.94 -5.63 -26.39
C SER A 413 -1.83 -4.14 -26.80
N LEU A 414 -2.80 -3.66 -27.57
CA LEU A 414 -3.00 -2.28 -27.99
C LEU A 414 -3.89 -1.45 -27.02
N ASP A 415 -4.46 -2.04 -25.98
CA ASP A 415 -5.32 -1.33 -25.02
C ASP A 415 -4.51 -0.31 -24.20
N LEU A 416 -4.82 0.96 -24.39
CA LEU A 416 -4.20 2.09 -23.70
C LEU A 416 -4.55 2.14 -22.20
N PHE A 417 -5.62 1.47 -21.75
CA PHE A 417 -5.94 1.38 -20.32
C PHE A 417 -4.99 0.46 -19.54
N ARG A 418 -4.20 -0.37 -20.24
CA ARG A 418 -3.17 -1.23 -19.61
C ARG A 418 -1.86 -0.49 -19.33
N LEU A 419 -1.72 0.74 -19.80
CA LEU A 419 -0.55 1.57 -19.54
C LEU A 419 -0.61 2.12 -18.10
N PRO A 420 0.52 2.16 -17.36
CA PRO A 420 0.56 2.71 -16.02
C PRO A 420 -0.04 4.11 -15.91
N ASN A 421 -1.08 4.26 -15.09
CA ASN A 421 -1.73 5.51 -14.74
C ASN A 421 -2.55 5.33 -13.45
N TYR A 422 -2.91 6.41 -12.77
CA TYR A 422 -3.75 6.37 -11.56
C TYR A 422 -4.52 7.68 -11.38
N GLY A 423 -5.69 7.61 -10.72
CA GLY A 423 -6.45 8.80 -10.34
C GLY A 423 -5.88 9.44 -9.07
N ARG A 424 -5.73 10.78 -9.08
CA ARG A 424 -5.20 11.58 -7.96
C ARG A 424 -6.28 11.97 -6.94
N PHE A 425 -7.55 11.90 -7.35
CA PHE A 425 -8.72 12.15 -6.54
C PHE A 425 -9.90 11.28 -7.04
N PRO A 426 -10.94 11.04 -6.23
CA PRO A 426 -12.11 10.29 -6.67
C PRO A 426 -12.78 10.94 -7.90
N GLY A 427 -12.93 10.17 -8.99
CA GLY A 427 -13.51 10.66 -10.24
C GLY A 427 -12.52 11.28 -11.24
N ASP A 428 -11.21 11.25 -10.95
CA ASP A 428 -10.18 11.67 -11.90
C ASP A 428 -10.16 10.78 -13.15
N VAL A 429 -10.29 11.38 -14.33
CA VAL A 429 -10.33 10.68 -15.63
C VAL A 429 -9.03 10.84 -16.43
N LEU A 430 -8.10 11.70 -15.99
CA LEU A 430 -6.83 11.95 -16.67
C LEU A 430 -5.66 11.30 -15.93
N GLY A 431 -5.67 11.37 -14.60
CA GLY A 431 -4.55 10.92 -13.79
C GLY A 431 -3.25 11.64 -14.16
N LEU A 432 -2.16 10.88 -14.30
CA LEU A 432 -0.86 11.39 -14.74
C LEU A 432 -0.81 11.79 -16.22
N ARG A 433 -1.84 11.52 -17.04
CA ARG A 433 -1.90 12.05 -18.41
C ARG A 433 -2.20 13.54 -18.45
N SER A 434 -2.59 14.14 -17.33
CA SER A 434 -2.79 15.58 -17.25
C SER A 434 -1.48 16.35 -17.50
N ARG A 435 -1.56 17.40 -18.33
CA ARG A 435 -0.46 18.37 -18.47
C ARG A 435 -0.07 19.03 -17.15
N GLN A 436 -1.02 19.34 -16.27
CA GLN A 436 -0.71 19.90 -14.94
C GLN A 436 -0.01 18.86 -14.06
N ALA A 437 -0.46 17.61 -14.07
CA ALA A 437 0.19 16.55 -13.29
C ALA A 437 1.63 16.32 -13.75
N MET A 438 1.86 16.18 -15.06
CA MET A 438 3.21 15.99 -15.62
C MET A 438 4.16 17.17 -15.37
N ALA A 439 3.62 18.38 -15.19
CA ALA A 439 4.42 19.57 -14.91
C ALA A 439 4.61 19.86 -13.42
N ALA A 440 3.82 19.24 -12.54
CA ALA A 440 3.73 19.65 -11.14
C ALA A 440 5.03 19.55 -10.37
N LEU A 441 5.87 18.58 -10.71
CA LEU A 441 7.04 18.25 -9.91
C LEU A 441 8.32 18.94 -10.38
N ASP A 442 8.37 19.52 -11.58
CA ASP A 442 9.58 20.23 -12.05
C ASP A 442 9.56 21.69 -11.61
N ASP A 443 10.58 22.19 -10.90
CA ASP A 443 10.66 23.60 -10.46
C ASP A 443 11.62 24.40 -11.37
N PRO A 444 11.11 25.16 -12.37
CA PRO A 444 11.96 26.00 -13.20
C PRO A 444 12.45 27.27 -12.49
N GLY A 445 11.85 27.65 -11.36
CA GLY A 445 12.26 28.80 -10.55
C GLY A 445 13.48 28.53 -9.68
N ASN A 446 13.82 27.25 -9.47
CA ASN A 446 15.01 26.82 -8.76
C ASN A 446 15.89 25.94 -9.66
N PRO A 447 16.95 26.49 -10.29
CA PRO A 447 17.83 25.72 -11.16
C PRO A 447 18.57 24.58 -10.44
N LEU A 448 18.62 24.57 -9.10
CA LEU A 448 19.15 23.47 -8.29
C LEU A 448 18.12 22.31 -8.12
N ARG A 449 16.85 22.55 -8.45
CA ARG A 449 15.72 21.59 -8.37
C ARG A 449 14.98 21.47 -9.72
N THR A 450 15.74 21.36 -10.81
CA THR A 450 15.19 20.94 -12.10
C THR A 450 15.45 19.46 -12.32
N LEU A 451 14.52 18.72 -12.94
CA LEU A 451 14.70 17.31 -13.30
C LEU A 451 15.76 17.15 -14.42
N LYS A 452 17.04 17.18 -14.04
CA LYS A 452 18.21 17.03 -14.92
C LYS A 452 19.20 16.04 -14.34
N ASN A 453 20.13 15.56 -15.17
CA ASN A 453 21.22 14.65 -14.78
C ASN A 453 20.74 13.35 -14.11
N ILE A 454 19.60 12.81 -14.57
CA ILE A 454 19.11 11.50 -14.16
C ILE A 454 20.08 10.46 -14.71
N LYS A 455 20.67 9.66 -13.81
CA LYS A 455 21.64 8.63 -14.16
C LYS A 455 20.98 7.27 -14.14
N MET A 456 21.24 6.46 -15.16
CA MET A 456 20.75 5.07 -15.23
C MET A 456 21.20 4.27 -14.00
N HIS A 457 22.45 4.47 -13.56
CA HIS A 457 22.98 3.78 -12.38
C HIS A 457 22.34 4.16 -11.05
N HIS A 458 21.53 5.22 -10.98
CA HIS A 458 20.71 5.45 -9.79
C HIS A 458 19.65 4.37 -9.58
N TYR A 459 19.44 3.54 -10.60
CA TYR A 459 18.47 2.47 -10.66
C TYR A 459 19.13 1.12 -11.00
N GLU A 460 20.45 1.11 -11.20
CA GLU A 460 21.25 -0.10 -11.35
C GLU A 460 21.54 -0.67 -9.95
N ILE A 461 21.68 -2.00 -9.87
CA ILE A 461 22.13 -2.81 -8.72
C ILE A 461 21.02 -3.59 -7.98
N ASN A 462 21.04 -4.91 -8.23
CA ASN A 462 20.67 -6.09 -7.44
C ASN A 462 19.32 -6.19 -6.69
N HIS A 463 18.70 -5.12 -6.17
CA HIS A 463 17.51 -5.26 -5.29
C HIS A 463 16.20 -5.42 -6.03
N LEU A 464 16.09 -4.88 -7.25
CA LEU A 464 14.90 -5.02 -8.10
C LEU A 464 14.96 -6.30 -8.95
N ILE A 465 16.14 -6.89 -9.16
CA ILE A 465 16.37 -7.98 -10.10
C ILE A 465 16.60 -9.32 -9.38
N ASN A 466 17.16 -9.33 -8.16
CA ASN A 466 17.35 -10.54 -7.37
C ASN A 466 16.99 -10.35 -5.88
N PRO A 467 15.71 -10.17 -5.54
CA PRO A 467 15.24 -9.91 -4.17
C PRO A 467 15.24 -11.16 -3.27
N MET A 468 15.72 -12.30 -3.75
CA MET A 468 15.72 -13.56 -2.99
C MET A 468 16.87 -13.68 -1.98
N LEU A 469 17.79 -12.73 -1.95
CA LEU A 469 18.85 -12.70 -0.96
C LEU A 469 18.38 -11.82 0.20
N GLU A 470 18.09 -12.47 1.33
CA GLU A 470 18.08 -11.87 2.66
C GLU A 470 19.46 -11.26 2.97
N ASP A 471 19.90 -10.27 2.22
CA ASP A 471 21.04 -9.48 2.67
C ASP A 471 20.48 -8.30 3.48
N PRO A 472 20.53 -8.37 4.83
CA PRO A 472 20.09 -7.27 5.68
C PRO A 472 20.90 -5.98 5.46
N ASN A 473 22.02 -6.04 4.74
CA ASN A 473 22.82 -4.86 4.37
C ASN A 473 22.36 -4.22 3.05
N LEU A 474 21.43 -4.84 2.33
CA LEU A 474 20.92 -4.35 1.07
C LEU A 474 19.58 -3.64 1.28
N SER A 475 19.51 -2.40 0.81
CA SER A 475 18.30 -1.59 0.94
C SER A 475 17.17 -2.14 0.08
N ASN A 476 16.01 -2.32 0.70
CA ASN A 476 14.78 -2.73 0.04
C ASN A 476 13.98 -1.54 -0.52
N ASP A 477 14.64 -0.41 -0.75
CA ASP A 477 14.03 0.79 -1.28
C ASP A 477 14.02 0.77 -2.82
N PRO A 478 12.85 0.77 -3.48
CA PRO A 478 12.78 0.83 -4.93
C PRO A 478 13.00 2.25 -5.50
N LEU A 479 13.14 3.27 -4.65
CA LEU A 479 13.45 4.64 -5.07
C LEU A 479 14.89 4.78 -5.54
N SER A 480 15.12 5.81 -6.34
CA SER A 480 16.44 6.16 -6.86
C SER A 480 17.45 6.43 -5.74
N TRP A 481 18.66 5.92 -5.96
CA TRP A 481 19.76 6.02 -5.02
C TRP A 481 21.10 6.09 -5.76
N ASN A 482 21.98 7.00 -5.37
CA ASN A 482 23.34 7.02 -5.91
C ASN A 482 24.21 6.04 -5.13
N TRP A 483 24.32 4.82 -5.65
CA TRP A 483 25.08 3.72 -5.05
C TRP A 483 26.60 3.94 -5.03
N MET A 484 27.15 4.71 -5.96
CA MET A 484 28.60 4.97 -5.97
C MET A 484 29.01 5.84 -4.78
N ASN A 485 28.17 6.82 -4.42
CA ASN A 485 28.44 7.75 -3.32
C ASN A 485 27.63 7.42 -2.06
N ASN A 486 26.82 6.37 -2.10
CA ASN A 486 25.84 5.99 -1.07
C ASN A 486 24.99 7.17 -0.54
N THR A 487 24.38 7.93 -1.47
CA THR A 487 23.59 9.14 -1.16
C THR A 487 22.29 9.19 -1.95
N ALA A 488 21.32 9.97 -1.46
CA ALA A 488 20.07 10.24 -2.18
C ALA A 488 20.36 10.88 -3.55
N ALA A 489 19.81 10.30 -4.62
CA ALA A 489 19.87 10.90 -5.94
C ALA A 489 18.99 12.14 -6.02
N GLY A 490 19.36 13.15 -6.82
CA GLY A 490 18.53 14.36 -6.97
C GLY A 490 17.10 14.07 -7.47
N VAL A 491 16.91 13.01 -8.24
CA VAL A 491 15.58 12.58 -8.74
C VAL A 491 14.70 11.96 -7.63
N ARG A 492 15.29 11.54 -6.51
CA ARG A 492 14.61 10.86 -5.40
C ARG A 492 13.53 11.71 -4.74
N ASP A 493 13.79 13.01 -4.53
CA ASP A 493 12.83 13.92 -3.91
C ASP A 493 11.55 14.05 -4.76
N TYR A 494 11.67 13.98 -6.08
CA TYR A 494 10.53 13.99 -6.99
C TYR A 494 9.78 12.66 -6.97
N GLU A 495 10.49 11.55 -6.87
CA GLU A 495 9.83 10.24 -6.69
C GLU A 495 9.06 10.19 -5.38
N LEU A 496 9.65 10.69 -4.28
CA LEU A 496 8.98 10.83 -2.98
C LEU A 496 7.74 11.71 -3.09
N ALA A 497 7.86 12.87 -3.73
CA ALA A 497 6.71 13.75 -3.97
C ALA A 497 5.64 13.08 -4.84
N ALA A 498 6.01 12.32 -5.87
CA ALA A 498 5.07 11.65 -6.77
C ALA A 498 4.27 10.53 -6.08
N ILE A 499 4.86 9.88 -5.08
CA ILE A 499 4.20 8.82 -4.30
C ILE A 499 3.50 9.34 -3.04
N SER A 500 3.72 10.60 -2.65
CA SER A 500 3.10 11.18 -1.46
C SER A 500 1.58 10.97 -1.45
N PRO A 501 0.97 10.82 -0.25
CA PRO A 501 -0.47 10.68 -0.11
C PRO A 501 -1.25 11.80 -0.81
N ASP A 502 -2.24 11.41 -1.61
CA ASP A 502 -3.18 12.33 -2.27
C ASP A 502 -4.62 12.15 -1.75
N LEU A 503 -5.55 12.94 -2.30
CA LEU A 503 -6.96 12.88 -1.93
C LEU A 503 -7.61 11.52 -2.22
N PHE A 504 -7.16 10.81 -3.26
CA PHE A 504 -7.65 9.46 -3.53
C PHE A 504 -7.19 8.50 -2.42
N ASP A 505 -5.92 8.56 -2.04
CA ASP A 505 -5.34 7.70 -1.01
C ASP A 505 -6.06 7.87 0.34
N ALA A 506 -6.26 9.12 0.80
CA ALA A 506 -6.98 9.43 2.04
C ALA A 506 -8.47 9.00 2.01
N THR A 507 -9.06 8.90 0.82
CA THR A 507 -10.45 8.46 0.65
C THR A 507 -10.60 6.95 0.83
N TYR A 508 -9.63 6.16 0.36
CA TYR A 508 -9.82 4.71 0.21
C TYR A 508 -8.89 3.83 1.05
N TYR A 509 -7.85 4.39 1.66
CA TYR A 509 -6.90 3.65 2.49
C TYR A 509 -6.87 4.17 3.92
N SER A 510 -6.68 3.26 4.87
CA SER A 510 -6.25 3.60 6.21
C SER A 510 -4.73 3.54 6.28
N ILE A 511 -4.11 4.69 6.52
CA ILE A 511 -2.66 4.87 6.42
C ILE A 511 -2.10 5.06 7.83
N GLU A 512 -1.32 4.08 8.30
CA GLU A 512 -0.44 4.29 9.45
C GLU A 512 0.72 5.20 9.02
N THR A 513 0.81 6.37 9.65
CA THR A 513 1.81 7.38 9.28
C THR A 513 3.21 7.06 9.81
N ASN A 514 3.30 6.19 10.81
CA ASN A 514 4.56 5.78 11.45
C ASN A 514 4.69 4.24 11.50
N PHE A 515 4.59 3.59 10.34
CA PHE A 515 4.51 2.13 10.24
C PHE A 515 5.78 1.43 10.74
N SER A 516 6.95 2.00 10.45
CA SER A 516 8.25 1.46 10.82
C SER A 516 8.39 1.27 12.34
N GLU A 517 7.96 2.27 13.12
CA GLU A 517 8.03 2.24 14.59
C GLU A 517 6.91 1.38 15.21
N ASN A 518 5.68 1.50 14.69
CA ASN A 518 4.52 0.84 15.29
C ASN A 518 4.42 -0.65 14.98
N TYR A 519 4.84 -1.07 13.77
CA TYR A 519 4.55 -2.40 13.24
C TYR A 519 5.77 -3.13 12.67
N GLN A 520 6.66 -2.47 11.93
CA GLN A 520 7.74 -3.17 11.22
C GLN A 520 8.66 -3.96 12.14
N GLY A 521 9.08 -3.39 13.28
CA GLY A 521 9.89 -4.09 14.27
C GLY A 521 9.19 -5.33 14.85
N ARG A 522 7.91 -5.21 15.21
CA ARG A 522 7.09 -6.32 15.73
C ARG A 522 6.90 -7.43 14.70
N LEU A 523 6.69 -7.07 13.43
CA LEU A 523 6.55 -8.02 12.33
C LEU A 523 7.87 -8.77 12.08
N ASN A 524 9.01 -8.06 12.05
CA ASN A 524 10.32 -8.68 11.86
C ASN A 524 10.66 -9.66 12.99
N ASN A 525 10.40 -9.28 14.24
CA ASN A 525 10.69 -10.13 15.40
C ASN A 525 9.80 -11.38 15.46
N ASN A 526 8.59 -11.33 14.88
CA ASN A 526 7.58 -12.38 15.01
C ASN A 526 7.17 -13.03 13.66
N LYS A 527 7.97 -12.90 12.59
CA LYS A 527 7.65 -13.40 11.24
C LYS A 527 7.10 -14.83 11.23
N LEU A 528 7.87 -15.77 11.79
CA LEU A 528 7.54 -17.19 11.78
C LEU A 528 6.26 -17.49 12.58
N ALA A 529 6.08 -16.83 13.73
CA ALA A 529 4.88 -16.98 14.54
C ALA A 529 3.62 -16.49 13.79
N LEU A 530 3.77 -15.44 12.99
CA LEU A 530 2.72 -14.89 12.12
C LEU A 530 2.51 -15.70 10.83
N GLY A 531 3.32 -16.74 10.58
CA GLY A 531 3.27 -17.56 9.37
C GLY A 531 3.96 -16.94 8.15
N ILE A 532 4.71 -15.86 8.33
CA ILE A 532 5.52 -15.23 7.27
C ILE A 532 6.84 -16.02 7.14
N PRO A 533 7.18 -16.55 5.95
CA PRO A 533 8.45 -17.23 5.74
C PRO A 533 9.66 -16.34 6.06
N ALA A 534 10.75 -16.92 6.56
CA ALA A 534 11.94 -16.17 6.97
C ALA A 534 12.48 -15.29 5.82
N ASN A 535 12.56 -15.90 4.62
CA ASN A 535 13.10 -15.33 3.39
C ASN A 535 12.26 -14.20 2.77
N VAL A 536 11.09 -13.89 3.33
CA VAL A 536 10.25 -12.79 2.85
C VAL A 536 10.68 -11.51 3.54
N PRO A 537 11.20 -10.50 2.80
CA PRO A 537 11.56 -9.23 3.39
C PRO A 537 10.31 -8.44 3.77
N ILE A 538 10.22 -7.98 5.03
CA ILE A 538 9.17 -7.04 5.46
C ILE A 538 9.64 -5.62 5.12
N ARG A 539 9.04 -5.07 4.08
CA ARG A 539 9.35 -3.72 3.60
C ARG A 539 8.61 -2.68 4.45
N GLY A 540 9.35 -1.65 4.84
CA GLY A 540 8.78 -0.46 5.49
C GLY A 540 8.09 0.46 4.48
N ASP A 541 7.97 1.73 4.87
CA ASP A 541 7.50 2.80 3.98
C ASP A 541 8.51 3.04 2.86
N LEU A 542 8.02 3.26 1.63
CA LEU A 542 8.88 3.64 0.50
C LEU A 542 9.73 4.87 0.84
N GLY A 543 11.03 4.81 0.59
CA GLY A 543 12.00 5.83 1.00
C GLY A 543 12.81 5.48 2.25
N ALA A 544 12.46 4.42 2.98
CA ALA A 544 13.35 3.84 3.97
C ALA A 544 14.53 3.13 3.30
N HIS A 545 15.76 3.57 3.58
CA HIS A 545 16.99 3.00 3.03
C HIS A 545 17.97 2.58 4.15
N PRO A 546 17.72 1.51 4.91
CA PRO A 546 18.63 1.05 5.95
C PRO A 546 20.01 0.65 5.37
N PRO A 547 21.13 0.93 6.07
CA PRO A 547 21.25 1.59 7.37
C PRO A 547 21.28 3.14 7.29
N VAL A 548 21.25 3.73 6.08
CA VAL A 548 21.47 5.17 5.86
C VAL A 548 20.26 6.02 6.27
N VAL A 549 19.05 5.56 5.94
CA VAL A 549 17.77 6.23 6.28
C VAL A 549 16.80 5.18 6.83
N PRO A 550 17.03 4.64 8.05
CA PRO A 550 16.22 3.55 8.59
C PRO A 550 14.86 4.02 9.13
N SER A 551 14.76 5.25 9.63
CA SER A 551 13.56 5.83 10.25
C SER A 551 12.76 6.69 9.25
N PHE A 552 12.44 6.13 8.09
CA PHE A 552 11.57 6.80 7.11
C PHE A 552 10.11 6.36 7.30
N ASN A 553 9.19 7.30 7.16
CA ASN A 553 7.77 7.07 7.32
C ASN A 553 6.92 7.95 6.39
N VAL A 554 5.61 7.72 6.33
CA VAL A 554 4.72 8.52 5.47
C VAL A 554 4.71 10.00 5.86
N GLN A 555 4.93 10.35 7.13
CA GLN A 555 5.03 11.77 7.52
C GLN A 555 6.23 12.45 6.85
N LEU A 556 7.37 11.77 6.78
CA LEU A 556 8.55 12.25 6.08
C LEU A 556 8.34 12.30 4.56
N GLN A 557 7.52 11.40 3.98
CA GLN A 557 7.07 11.53 2.58
C GLN A 557 6.22 12.77 2.33
N MET A 558 5.56 13.30 3.36
CA MET A 558 4.78 14.55 3.29
C MET A 558 5.64 15.80 3.55
N GLY A 559 6.87 15.61 4.04
CA GLY A 559 7.81 16.67 4.35
C GLY A 559 8.48 17.41 3.17
N PRO A 560 8.59 16.88 1.93
CA PRO A 560 9.09 17.65 0.81
C PRO A 560 8.28 18.94 0.67
N SER A 561 8.96 20.08 0.57
CA SER A 561 8.29 21.38 0.52
C SER A 561 7.42 21.49 -0.73
N TYR A 562 6.13 21.13 -0.60
CA TYR A 562 5.13 21.27 -1.66
C TYR A 562 5.03 22.72 -2.17
N SER A 563 5.50 23.69 -1.37
CA SER A 563 5.56 25.10 -1.73
C SER A 563 6.60 25.42 -2.81
N SER A 564 7.61 24.57 -3.01
CA SER A 564 8.59 24.71 -4.10
C SER A 564 8.20 23.96 -5.37
N LEU A 565 7.04 23.31 -5.42
CA LEU A 565 6.57 22.63 -6.61
C LEU A 565 5.91 23.64 -7.56
N LYS A 566 6.07 23.44 -8.87
CA LYS A 566 5.55 24.36 -9.89
C LYS A 566 4.03 24.39 -9.96
N THR A 567 3.38 23.23 -9.88
CA THR A 567 1.92 23.14 -9.83
C THR A 567 1.47 22.09 -8.80
N PRO A 568 1.59 22.34 -7.48
CA PRO A 568 1.24 21.37 -6.43
C PRO A 568 -0.23 20.94 -6.47
N ARG A 569 -1.11 21.77 -7.05
CA ARG A 569 -2.52 21.43 -7.31
C ARG A 569 -2.68 20.26 -8.28
N GLY A 570 -1.69 19.99 -9.12
CA GLY A 570 -1.72 18.92 -10.12
C GLY A 570 -1.69 17.51 -9.54
N PHE A 571 -1.38 17.33 -8.25
CA PHE A 571 -1.37 16.03 -7.56
C PHE A 571 -2.36 15.93 -6.40
N TYR A 572 -3.02 17.03 -5.99
CA TYR A 572 -3.96 17.04 -4.86
C TYR A 572 -3.35 16.48 -3.55
N PHE A 573 -2.10 16.87 -3.27
CA PHE A 573 -1.39 16.43 -2.07
C PHE A 573 -2.16 16.72 -0.79
N ILE A 574 -2.12 15.76 0.11
CA ILE A 574 -2.55 15.96 1.48
C ILE A 574 -1.52 16.84 2.19
N LYS A 575 -1.94 18.03 2.62
CA LYS A 575 -1.06 18.99 3.31
C LYS A 575 -0.93 18.73 4.80
N ASP A 576 -1.91 18.05 5.37
CA ASP A 576 -2.00 17.80 6.79
C ASP A 576 -2.13 16.30 7.05
N ARG A 577 -1.18 15.75 7.83
CA ARG A 577 -1.17 14.33 8.19
C ARG A 577 -2.40 13.90 8.97
N PHE A 578 -3.10 14.82 9.64
CA PHE A 578 -4.36 14.51 10.32
C PHE A 578 -5.44 14.01 9.34
N HIS A 579 -5.38 14.42 8.07
CA HIS A 579 -6.29 13.90 7.04
C HIS A 579 -5.99 12.45 6.63
N LEU A 580 -4.81 11.91 6.97
CA LEU A 580 -4.47 10.50 6.75
C LEU A 580 -4.90 9.60 7.91
N LEU A 581 -5.00 10.19 9.11
CA LEU A 581 -5.53 9.52 10.29
C LEU A 581 -7.05 9.46 10.19
N THR A 582 -7.56 8.58 9.33
CA THR A 582 -8.99 8.29 9.25
C THR A 582 -9.39 7.47 10.48
N GLY A 583 -9.47 8.12 11.64
CA GLY A 583 -10.13 7.68 12.85
C GLY A 583 -11.64 7.87 12.69
N TRP A 584 -12.39 6.82 12.97
CA TRP A 584 -13.78 6.65 12.56
C TRP A 584 -14.76 7.29 13.55
N ALA A 585 -15.37 8.40 13.18
CA ALA A 585 -16.60 8.87 13.81
C ALA A 585 -17.59 9.41 12.77
N PRO A 586 -18.71 8.72 12.49
CA PRO A 586 -19.90 9.41 12.04
C PRO A 586 -20.48 10.16 13.26
N GLN A 587 -20.28 11.47 13.32
CA GLN A 587 -21.17 12.32 14.11
C GLN A 587 -22.46 12.54 13.30
N PRO A 588 -23.65 12.32 13.87
CA PRO A 588 -24.86 12.96 13.38
C PRO A 588 -24.76 14.45 13.72
N GLY A 589 -24.48 15.31 12.73
CA GLY A 589 -24.37 16.77 12.92
C GLY A 589 -23.01 17.34 12.51
N GLN A 590 -22.78 17.44 11.21
CA GLN A 590 -21.57 18.04 10.63
C GLN A 590 -21.56 19.58 10.79
N VAL A 591 -21.02 20.11 11.89
CA VAL A 591 -20.42 21.47 11.91
C VAL A 591 -19.31 21.67 12.96
N GLN A 592 -19.01 20.71 13.84
CA GLN A 592 -17.91 20.84 14.81
C GLN A 592 -16.84 19.78 14.59
N TYR A 593 -15.68 20.24 14.11
CA TYR A 593 -14.46 19.45 13.88
C TYR A 593 -13.54 19.41 15.13
N GLY A 594 -14.09 19.63 16.34
CA GLY A 594 -13.28 19.62 17.56
C GLY A 594 -12.90 18.20 17.99
N PHE A 595 -11.62 17.96 18.27
CA PHE A 595 -11.14 16.73 18.90
C PHE A 595 -11.80 16.59 20.29
N PRO A 596 -12.47 15.48 20.62
CA PRO A 596 -13.18 15.36 21.88
C PRO A 596 -12.23 14.84 22.97
N ASN A 597 -11.42 15.77 23.50
CA ASN A 597 -10.31 15.55 24.45
C ASN A 597 -10.67 14.69 25.68
N GLN A 598 -11.96 14.68 26.07
CA GLN A 598 -12.44 13.99 27.27
C GLN A 598 -12.63 12.48 27.12
N PHE A 599 -12.62 11.94 25.89
CA PHE A 599 -12.86 10.50 25.65
C PHE A 599 -11.59 9.69 25.35
N PHE A 600 -10.42 10.34 25.31
CA PHE A 600 -9.15 9.71 24.99
C PHE A 600 -8.10 10.00 26.08
N GLY A 601 -7.17 9.05 26.29
CA GLY A 601 -6.16 9.15 27.35
C GLY A 601 -5.23 10.36 27.19
N GLN A 602 -4.89 11.03 28.30
CA GLN A 602 -3.98 12.16 28.32
C GLN A 602 -2.52 11.68 28.26
N CYS A 603 -1.76 12.14 27.26
CA CYS A 603 -0.33 11.87 27.14
C CYS A 603 0.48 12.65 28.19
N ALA A 604 1.32 11.97 28.98
CA ALA A 604 2.16 12.58 30.02
C ALA A 604 3.49 13.16 29.49
N ILE A 605 4.02 12.59 28.39
CA ILE A 605 5.23 13.09 27.70
C ILE A 605 4.91 13.17 26.20
N PRO A 606 4.61 14.34 25.65
CA PRO A 606 4.48 14.56 24.21
C PRO A 606 5.86 14.54 23.55
N ASP A 607 6.03 13.84 22.44
CA ASP A 607 7.36 13.63 21.82
C ASP A 607 7.75 14.73 20.81
N ASP A 608 6.83 15.66 20.49
CA ASP A 608 6.95 16.36 19.21
C ASP A 608 6.44 17.82 19.14
N ASP A 609 6.24 18.52 20.27
CA ASP A 609 5.85 19.97 20.29
C ASP A 609 4.61 20.32 19.42
N LEU A 610 3.76 19.32 19.18
CA LEU A 610 2.63 19.41 18.23
C LEU A 610 1.40 20.06 18.84
N GLN A 611 0.66 20.80 18.00
CA GLN A 611 -0.58 21.49 18.36
C GLN A 611 -1.72 20.55 18.77
N GLU A 612 -1.80 19.34 18.19
CA GLU A 612 -2.80 18.32 18.54
C GLU A 612 -2.16 16.93 18.76
N LYS A 613 -2.62 16.24 19.81
CA LYS A 613 -2.03 14.98 20.30
C LYS A 613 -2.50 13.80 19.45
N MET A 614 -1.58 13.09 18.79
CA MET A 614 -1.91 11.94 17.94
C MET A 614 -2.00 10.64 18.75
N PRO A 615 -2.93 9.73 18.41
CA PRO A 615 -2.89 8.36 18.91
C PRO A 615 -1.66 7.65 18.29
N GLY A 616 -0.60 7.47 19.07
CA GLY A 616 0.69 6.91 18.63
C GLY A 616 1.92 7.80 18.89
N SER A 617 1.75 9.06 19.29
CA SER A 617 2.85 10.00 19.58
C SER A 617 3.15 10.15 21.08
N CYS A 618 2.91 9.11 21.88
CA CYS A 618 3.25 9.10 23.31
C CYS A 618 4.51 8.28 23.58
N ALA A 619 5.62 8.97 23.83
CA ALA A 619 6.94 8.39 24.14
C ALA A 619 6.97 7.57 25.44
N SER A 620 6.01 7.76 26.35
CA SER A 620 5.93 7.03 27.61
C SER A 620 4.47 6.88 28.06
N GLY A 621 4.05 5.65 28.36
CA GLY A 621 2.72 5.35 28.92
C GLY A 621 1.65 4.85 27.93
N GLY A 622 2.00 4.54 26.67
CA GLY A 622 1.13 3.79 25.77
C GLY A 622 -0.11 4.55 25.28
N GLY A 623 0.10 5.62 24.49
CA GLY A 623 -0.96 6.20 23.68
C GLY A 623 -1.28 5.28 22.49
N ARG A 624 -2.44 4.63 22.50
CA ARG A 624 -2.89 3.67 21.48
C ARG A 624 -2.94 4.32 20.10
N SER A 625 -2.26 3.76 19.10
CA SER A 625 -2.54 4.06 17.69
C SER A 625 -3.95 3.57 17.31
N GLY A 626 -4.83 4.48 16.91
CA GLY A 626 -6.01 4.24 16.05
C GLY A 626 -7.05 3.15 16.38
N TYR A 627 -7.02 2.43 17.51
CA TYR A 627 -7.93 1.30 17.74
C TYR A 627 -9.31 1.74 18.22
N SER A 628 -10.19 2.09 17.29
CA SER A 628 -11.61 2.10 17.60
C SER A 628 -12.13 0.67 17.48
N VAL A 629 -12.72 0.16 18.56
CA VAL A 629 -13.48 -1.10 18.60
C VAL A 629 -14.88 -0.75 19.09
N LYS A 630 -15.91 -1.44 18.61
CA LYS A 630 -17.27 -1.28 19.11
C LYS A 630 -17.85 -2.62 19.53
N ILE A 631 -18.62 -2.61 20.62
CA ILE A 631 -19.53 -3.71 20.92
C ILE A 631 -20.62 -3.74 19.84
N ILE A 632 -21.00 -4.95 19.44
CA ILE A 632 -22.09 -5.20 18.50
C ILE A 632 -23.07 -6.20 19.10
N SER A 633 -24.36 -5.98 18.89
CA SER A 633 -25.37 -6.93 19.33
C SER A 633 -25.36 -8.19 18.47
N ARG A 634 -25.73 -9.32 19.07
CA ARG A 634 -25.93 -10.58 18.36
C ARG A 634 -26.94 -10.42 17.22
N ASP A 635 -28.08 -9.78 17.49
CA ASP A 635 -29.15 -9.59 16.50
C ASP A 635 -28.69 -8.81 15.28
N ALA A 636 -27.79 -7.83 15.47
CA ALA A 636 -27.18 -7.15 14.34
C ALA A 636 -26.40 -8.15 13.46
N LEU A 637 -25.59 -9.04 14.04
CA LEU A 637 -24.79 -10.02 13.28
C LEU A 637 -25.64 -11.02 12.47
N TYR A 638 -26.87 -11.31 12.90
CA TYR A 638 -27.82 -12.17 12.18
C TYR A 638 -28.78 -11.42 11.24
N SER A 639 -28.68 -10.09 11.16
CA SER A 639 -29.54 -9.29 10.30
C SER A 639 -29.32 -9.60 8.82
N ASP A 640 -30.41 -9.68 8.06
CA ASP A 640 -30.45 -9.78 6.60
C ASP A 640 -30.56 -8.39 5.92
N ARG A 641 -30.56 -7.32 6.72
CA ARG A 641 -30.78 -5.94 6.27
C ARG A 641 -29.49 -5.14 6.08
N TYR A 642 -28.35 -5.79 5.88
CA TYR A 642 -27.11 -5.05 5.62
C TYR A 642 -27.10 -4.44 4.23
N LYS A 643 -26.84 -3.12 4.17
CA LYS A 643 -26.54 -2.39 2.91
C LYS A 643 -25.07 -2.00 2.88
N ILE A 644 -24.20 -2.99 2.69
CA ILE A 644 -22.74 -2.83 2.83
C ILE A 644 -21.97 -3.07 1.52
N GLY A 645 -22.66 -3.45 0.44
CA GLY A 645 -22.09 -3.66 -0.90
C GLY A 645 -22.01 -2.41 -1.78
N GLY A 646 -22.28 -1.21 -1.25
CA GLY A 646 -22.30 0.05 -2.00
C GLY A 646 -23.70 0.62 -2.25
N GLY A 647 -23.78 1.74 -2.99
CA GLY A 647 -25.01 2.52 -3.13
C GLY A 647 -26.18 1.79 -3.83
N GLN A 648 -25.84 0.90 -4.76
CA GLN A 648 -26.80 0.22 -5.66
C GLN A 648 -27.02 -1.27 -5.33
N THR A 649 -26.39 -1.81 -4.29
CA THR A 649 -26.50 -3.24 -3.95
C THR A 649 -27.74 -3.56 -3.12
N ALA A 650 -28.28 -4.77 -3.33
CA ALA A 650 -29.36 -5.35 -2.54
C ALA A 650 -28.95 -5.52 -1.06
N LEU A 651 -29.97 -5.60 -0.20
CA LEU A 651 -29.79 -6.01 1.19
C LEU A 651 -29.35 -7.48 1.23
N GLY A 652 -28.58 -7.84 2.26
CA GLY A 652 -28.16 -9.22 2.48
C GLY A 652 -27.71 -9.51 3.90
N ALA A 653 -27.55 -10.80 4.20
CA ALA A 653 -26.95 -11.28 5.43
C ALA A 653 -25.42 -11.35 5.32
N LEU A 654 -24.74 -11.36 6.48
CA LEU A 654 -23.30 -11.62 6.53
C LEU A 654 -23.00 -13.06 6.12
N ARG A 655 -21.84 -13.30 5.49
CA ARG A 655 -21.41 -14.64 5.10
C ARG A 655 -20.73 -15.41 6.23
N ASN A 656 -20.35 -14.73 7.30
CA ASN A 656 -19.73 -15.30 8.49
C ASN A 656 -20.46 -14.89 9.78
N PRO A 657 -21.75 -15.27 9.95
CA PRO A 657 -22.45 -15.06 11.23
C PRO A 657 -21.83 -15.94 12.33
N PRO A 658 -22.06 -15.61 13.62
CA PRO A 658 -21.59 -16.48 14.70
C PRO A 658 -22.38 -17.79 14.70
N PRO A 659 -21.87 -18.87 15.34
CA PRO A 659 -22.61 -20.11 15.53
C PRO A 659 -23.92 -19.88 16.30
N ALA A 660 -24.95 -20.68 16.01
CA ALA A 660 -26.27 -20.52 16.61
C ALA A 660 -26.28 -20.74 18.15
N ASP A 661 -25.41 -21.62 18.61
CA ASP A 661 -25.21 -22.04 20.00
C ASP A 661 -24.28 -21.11 20.81
N PHE A 662 -23.48 -20.30 20.12
CA PHE A 662 -22.64 -19.26 20.72
C PHE A 662 -23.47 -18.10 21.27
#